data_AF-A0A022Y5W5-F1
#
_entry.id   AF-A0A022Y5W5-F1
#
_cell.length_a   1.000
_cell.length_b   1.000
_cell.length_c   1.000
_cell.angle_alpha   90.00
_cell.angle_beta   90.00
_cell.angle_gamma   90.00
#
_symmetry.space_group_name_H-M   'P 1'
#
loop_
_entity.id
_entity.type
_entity.pdbx_description
1 polymer ?
#
loop_
_entity_poly.entity_id
_entity_poly.type
_entity_poly.pdbx_seq_one_letter_code
_entity_poly.pdbx_strand_id
1 'polypeptide(L)'
;MALVDHSPNHPTPSGRLENASNVILIDNYDSFTWNLYQYLVLEGATVRVIRNDAATLEELIAEKPTQLVLSPGPGHPKTDAGICNEAIQHFAGKIPIFGVCMGQQCIISSFGGEVDVAGEILHGKTSPLKHDSKGVYASLPASLNITRYHSLAGSATTIPDCLEISSTTDLGDPNRPDVIMGVRHKKFTVEGVQFHPESILTEHGRAMFRNFLLTRGGTWEEHNASAPGPATVPSTNGQSSEMKKGSILDKIYAHRQAAVKVQKEIPSQRPDDLQAAYDLGISPPQISFPDRLAKSPFPLSLMAEIKRASPSKGIIAASICAPAQARKYAMAGASVISVLTEPEWFKGSLDDLRAVRQSLEGIPNRPAILRKEFVFDEYQILEARLAGADTVLLIVKMLAEPLLKRLFDYSRKLGMEPLVEVNNPEEMAIAVRLGSKVIGVNNRNLQSFEVDLETTSRLMGQVPESTIVCALSGISGPQDVAPYQKNGVKAVLVGEALMRAQDVGVFVSKLFGTKPGPFAQTPGAPLVKICGTRSAAAVKAAIEGGADLIGIILAEGRSRTVSTETALEISKTVKSTPRPSSLKTQPPAYGDAFLASNYFDHTTGLLRNPDRALLVGVFQNQPLSYIVAQQQKLDLDVIQLHGSEPVEWPSLLPVPVIKKFSPSDLGISRRGYHSLPLLDSGAGGTGERLALEQVRGVLKKDPGQRIILAGGLDDKNVTDVLRALGEEGNKVVGVDVSSGVETDGAQDIKKIKAFITAAKNIRNTTL
;
A
#
# COMPACT_ATOMS: atom_id res chain seq x y z
N MET A 1 -11.83 26.83 26.70
CA MET A 1 -11.02 25.74 26.14
C MET A 1 -9.80 26.35 25.48
N ALA A 2 -8.59 25.90 25.79
CA ALA A 2 -7.40 26.34 25.06
C ALA A 2 -7.49 25.82 23.61
N LEU A 3 -7.30 26.68 22.61
CA LEU A 3 -7.15 26.23 21.22
C LEU A 3 -5.88 25.38 21.14
N VAL A 4 -6.02 24.12 20.75
CA VAL A 4 -4.91 23.20 20.52
C VAL A 4 -4.58 23.24 19.03
N ASP A 5 -3.34 23.54 18.69
CA ASP A 5 -2.84 23.46 17.31
C ASP A 5 -2.31 22.06 17.03
N HIS A 6 -2.76 21.46 15.94
CA HIS A 6 -2.27 20.17 15.43
C HIS A 6 -1.35 20.33 14.20
N SER A 7 -0.96 21.56 13.85
CA SER A 7 -0.04 21.83 12.75
C SER A 7 1.38 21.33 13.08
N PRO A 8 2.09 20.70 12.12
CA PRO A 8 3.35 20.00 12.39
C PRO A 8 4.54 20.92 12.69
N ASN A 9 4.41 22.23 12.45
CA ASN A 9 5.56 23.12 12.35
C ASN A 9 5.76 24.04 13.58
N HIS A 10 4.73 24.36 14.36
CA HIS A 10 4.85 25.25 15.54
C HIS A 10 3.72 25.02 16.59
N PRO A 11 3.65 23.90 17.32
CA PRO A 11 2.46 23.57 18.14
C PRO A 11 2.20 24.50 19.34
N THR A 12 3.15 25.36 19.70
CA THR A 12 3.04 26.27 20.84
C THR A 12 2.38 27.60 20.40
N PRO A 13 1.33 28.06 21.09
CA PRO A 13 0.80 29.41 20.90
C PRO A 13 1.84 30.47 21.26
N SER A 14 1.96 31.50 20.42
CA SER A 14 2.71 32.71 20.72
C SER A 14 2.02 33.52 21.84
N GLY A 15 2.81 34.30 22.58
CA GLY A 15 2.25 35.27 23.53
C GLY A 15 1.37 36.30 22.81
N ARG A 16 0.41 36.90 23.52
CA ARG A 16 -0.47 37.93 22.96
C ARG A 16 0.35 39.10 22.40
N LEU A 17 -0.01 39.56 21.20
CA LEU A 17 0.59 40.73 20.56
C LEU A 17 -0.28 41.96 20.82
N GLU A 18 0.27 42.97 21.48
CA GLU A 18 -0.48 44.19 21.83
C GLU A 18 -1.03 44.93 20.60
N ASN A 19 -0.28 44.92 19.50
CA ASN A 19 -0.70 45.56 18.26
C ASN A 19 -1.76 44.76 17.49
N ALA A 20 -2.01 43.49 17.83
CA ALA A 20 -3.05 42.64 17.23
C ALA A 20 -4.19 42.39 18.22
N SER A 21 -4.60 43.43 18.95
CA SER A 21 -5.60 43.35 20.02
C SER A 21 -7.04 43.38 19.52
N ASN A 22 -7.29 43.75 18.27
CA ASN A 22 -8.62 43.68 17.63
C ASN A 22 -8.51 43.44 16.12
N VAL A 23 -8.16 42.21 15.74
CA VAL A 23 -8.10 41.79 14.33
C VAL A 23 -9.50 41.43 13.86
N ILE A 24 -9.99 42.09 12.82
CA ILE A 24 -11.25 41.70 12.18
C ILE A 24 -10.98 40.76 11.02
N LEU A 25 -11.57 39.56 11.08
CA LEU A 25 -11.57 38.57 10.00
C LEU A 25 -12.94 38.61 9.30
N ILE A 26 -12.97 39.08 8.06
CA ILE A 26 -14.17 39.04 7.22
C ILE A 26 -14.27 37.65 6.58
N ASP A 27 -15.31 36.91 6.94
CA ASP A 27 -15.69 35.58 6.44
C ASP A 27 -16.47 35.70 5.12
N ASN A 28 -15.87 35.24 4.02
CA ASN A 28 -16.50 35.15 2.71
C ASN A 28 -17.15 33.77 2.49
N TYR A 29 -17.64 33.12 3.55
CA TYR A 29 -18.33 31.83 3.52
C TYR A 29 -17.46 30.64 3.09
N ASP A 30 -16.20 30.59 3.54
CA ASP A 30 -15.30 29.48 3.26
C ASP A 30 -15.08 28.56 4.47
N SER A 31 -14.94 27.26 4.20
CA SER A 31 -14.63 26.25 5.22
C SER A 31 -13.29 26.49 5.94
N PHE A 32 -12.34 27.21 5.33
CA PHE A 32 -11.03 27.52 5.88
C PHE A 32 -11.01 28.74 6.80
N THR A 33 -12.09 29.54 6.89
CA THR A 33 -12.14 30.74 7.76
C THR A 33 -11.75 30.42 9.21
N TRP A 34 -12.16 29.26 9.73
CA TRP A 34 -11.80 28.84 11.08
C TRP A 34 -10.34 28.42 11.24
N ASN A 35 -9.69 27.96 10.18
CA ASN A 35 -8.25 27.70 10.16
C ASN A 35 -7.46 29.01 10.18
N LEU A 36 -7.90 30.04 9.45
CA LEU A 36 -7.32 31.39 9.56
C LEU A 36 -7.48 31.94 10.97
N TYR A 37 -8.70 31.88 11.54
CA TYR A 37 -8.97 32.28 12.92
C TYR A 37 -8.03 31.58 13.90
N GLN A 38 -7.88 30.26 13.76
CA GLN A 38 -6.99 29.46 14.60
C GLN A 38 -5.54 29.94 14.49
N TYR A 39 -4.98 30.09 13.29
CA TYR A 39 -3.59 30.52 13.11
C TYR A 39 -3.33 31.94 13.62
N LEU A 40 -4.27 32.87 13.41
CA LEU A 40 -4.17 34.23 13.94
C LEU A 40 -4.17 34.25 15.48
N VAL A 41 -5.07 33.51 16.13
CA VAL A 41 -5.13 33.41 17.59
C VAL A 41 -3.88 32.73 18.15
N LEU A 42 -3.39 31.67 17.49
CA LEU A 42 -2.17 30.97 17.87
C LEU A 42 -0.92 31.83 17.71
N GLU A 43 -0.91 32.81 16.81
CA GLU A 43 0.16 33.81 16.70
C GLU A 43 -0.04 35.04 17.59
N GLY A 44 -1.02 35.00 18.50
CA GLY A 44 -1.18 35.99 19.56
C GLY A 44 -2.17 37.11 19.27
N ALA A 45 -2.96 37.01 18.20
CA ALA A 45 -4.02 37.98 17.91
C ALA A 45 -5.29 37.73 18.74
N THR A 46 -6.03 38.80 19.00
CA THR A 46 -7.45 38.72 19.41
C THR A 46 -8.30 38.97 18.17
N VAL A 47 -9.04 37.94 17.73
CA VAL A 47 -9.74 37.95 16.44
C VAL A 47 -11.24 37.98 16.65
N ARG A 48 -11.92 38.85 15.90
CA ARG A 48 -13.37 38.84 15.75
C ARG A 48 -13.73 38.51 14.30
N VAL A 49 -14.58 37.50 14.13
CA VAL A 49 -15.03 37.04 12.81
C VAL A 49 -16.38 37.68 12.49
N ILE A 50 -16.51 38.30 11.32
CA ILE A 50 -17.76 38.87 10.81
C ILE A 50 -17.99 38.34 9.39
N ARG A 51 -19.23 37.98 9.04
CA ARG A 51 -19.53 37.61 7.65
C ARG A 51 -19.56 38.85 6.77
N ASN A 52 -19.21 38.68 5.50
CA ASN A 52 -19.07 39.77 4.54
C ASN A 52 -20.38 40.54 4.23
N ASP A 53 -21.52 40.05 4.70
CA ASP A 53 -22.86 40.63 4.55
C ASP A 53 -23.54 40.95 5.90
N ALA A 54 -22.86 40.72 7.03
CA ALA A 54 -23.44 40.79 8.36
C ALA A 54 -23.23 42.13 9.10
N ALA A 55 -22.45 43.05 8.53
CA ALA A 55 -22.20 44.37 9.07
C ALA A 55 -22.08 45.40 7.94
N THR A 56 -22.44 46.64 8.23
CA THR A 56 -22.19 47.79 7.35
C THR A 56 -20.74 48.29 7.51
N LEU A 57 -20.26 49.09 6.55
CA LEU A 57 -18.94 49.71 6.64
C LEU A 57 -18.83 50.62 7.87
N GLU A 58 -19.88 51.38 8.19
CA GLU A 58 -19.93 52.27 9.34
C GLU A 58 -19.80 51.52 10.67
N GLU A 59 -20.48 50.37 10.79
CA GLU A 59 -20.35 49.48 11.94
C GLU A 59 -18.92 48.95 12.05
N LEU A 60 -18.33 48.49 10.95
CA LEU A 60 -16.94 48.02 10.94
C LEU A 60 -15.93 49.12 11.34
N ILE A 61 -16.16 50.37 10.92
CA ILE A 61 -15.35 51.52 11.35
C ILE A 61 -15.49 51.75 12.86
N ALA A 62 -16.71 51.65 13.39
CA ALA A 62 -16.98 51.85 14.81
C ALA A 62 -16.28 50.79 15.70
N GLU A 63 -15.99 49.61 15.16
CA GLU A 63 -15.24 48.56 15.87
C GLU A 63 -13.77 48.90 16.09
N LYS A 64 -13.22 49.92 15.40
CA LYS A 64 -11.80 50.32 15.50
C LYS A 64 -10.85 49.11 15.34
N PRO A 65 -10.89 48.43 14.17
CA PRO A 65 -9.98 47.33 13.88
C PRO A 65 -8.52 47.77 14.00
N THR A 66 -7.67 46.92 14.58
CA THR A 66 -6.21 47.13 14.56
C THR A 66 -5.59 46.57 13.28
N GLN A 67 -6.19 45.52 12.73
CA GLN A 67 -5.85 44.91 11.44
C GLN A 67 -7.10 44.31 10.80
N LEU A 68 -7.07 44.18 9.47
CA LEU A 68 -8.12 43.54 8.69
C LEU A 68 -7.58 42.30 7.98
N VAL A 69 -8.31 41.18 8.09
CA VAL A 69 -8.03 39.96 7.33
C VAL A 69 -9.26 39.60 6.50
N LEU A 70 -9.07 39.33 5.21
CA LEU A 70 -10.13 38.87 4.31
C LEU A 70 -9.90 37.40 4.00
N SER A 71 -10.86 36.57 4.39
CA SER A 71 -10.80 35.11 4.21
C SER A 71 -10.97 34.69 2.74
N PRO A 72 -10.63 33.43 2.41
CA PRO A 72 -11.07 32.77 1.18
C PRO A 72 -12.60 32.75 1.07
N GLY A 73 -13.11 32.48 -0.12
CA GLY A 73 -14.55 32.43 -0.39
C GLY A 73 -14.85 31.94 -1.81
N PRO A 74 -16.03 31.36 -2.04
CA PRO A 74 -16.49 31.05 -3.39
C PRO A 74 -16.91 32.32 -4.14
N GLY A 75 -17.05 32.21 -5.46
CA GLY A 75 -17.56 33.28 -6.32
C GLY A 75 -16.49 34.21 -6.86
N HIS A 76 -16.88 35.43 -7.21
CA HIS A 76 -16.03 36.44 -7.82
C HIS A 76 -15.98 37.74 -6.96
N PRO A 77 -14.82 38.40 -6.81
CA PRO A 77 -14.66 39.55 -5.90
C PRO A 77 -15.58 40.74 -6.20
N LYS A 78 -16.07 40.87 -7.44
CA LYS A 78 -17.01 41.94 -7.84
C LYS A 78 -18.47 41.67 -7.45
N THR A 79 -18.87 40.42 -7.25
CA THR A 79 -20.27 40.03 -7.08
C THR A 79 -20.56 39.42 -5.71
N ASP A 80 -19.58 38.72 -5.12
CA ASP A 80 -19.81 37.84 -3.97
C ASP A 80 -19.07 38.26 -2.70
N ALA A 81 -18.25 39.31 -2.76
CA ALA A 81 -17.35 39.71 -1.66
C ALA A 81 -17.98 40.61 -0.60
N GLY A 82 -19.28 40.94 -0.70
CA GLY A 82 -19.98 41.81 0.24
C GLY A 82 -19.20 43.11 0.54
N ILE A 83 -19.02 43.43 1.82
CA ILE A 83 -18.32 44.65 2.27
C ILE A 83 -16.80 44.65 2.04
N CYS A 84 -16.20 43.54 1.57
CA CYS A 84 -14.73 43.39 1.50
C CYS A 84 -14.05 44.52 0.70
N ASN A 85 -14.56 44.86 -0.48
CA ASN A 85 -13.93 45.88 -1.34
C ASN A 85 -14.05 47.29 -0.73
N GLU A 86 -15.21 47.61 -0.14
CA GLU A 86 -15.43 48.88 0.55
C GLU A 86 -14.54 49.00 1.79
N ALA A 87 -14.39 47.91 2.55
CA ALA A 87 -13.49 47.85 3.69
C ALA A 87 -12.02 48.05 3.26
N ILE A 88 -11.57 47.40 2.18
CA ILE A 88 -10.21 47.60 1.64
C ILE A 88 -10.00 49.07 1.28
N GLN A 89 -10.92 49.67 0.53
CA GLN A 89 -10.84 51.09 0.15
C GLN A 89 -10.80 52.02 1.35
N HIS A 90 -11.59 51.72 2.40
CA HIS A 90 -11.63 52.55 3.59
C HIS A 90 -10.36 52.43 4.44
N PHE A 91 -9.88 51.22 4.69
CA PHE A 91 -8.84 50.93 5.67
C PHE A 91 -7.42 50.95 5.09
N ALA A 92 -7.26 50.86 3.76
CA ALA A 92 -5.95 50.98 3.14
C ALA A 92 -5.31 52.33 3.50
N GLY A 93 -4.05 52.30 3.94
CA GLY A 93 -3.36 53.49 4.42
C GLY A 93 -3.66 53.88 5.86
N LYS A 94 -4.54 53.14 6.57
CA LYS A 94 -4.87 53.38 7.99
C LYS A 94 -4.43 52.24 8.90
N ILE A 95 -4.67 51.00 8.47
CA ILE A 95 -4.29 49.78 9.21
C ILE A 95 -3.77 48.70 8.27
N PRO A 96 -3.02 47.70 8.77
CA PRO A 96 -2.59 46.56 7.96
C PRO A 96 -3.77 45.71 7.46
N ILE A 97 -3.72 45.30 6.20
CA ILE A 97 -4.73 44.46 5.54
C ILE A 97 -4.07 43.22 4.93
N PHE A 98 -4.63 42.04 5.22
CA PHE A 98 -4.18 40.77 4.61
C PHE A 98 -5.32 40.00 3.93
N GLY A 99 -5.14 39.60 2.68
CA GLY A 99 -6.13 38.84 1.93
C GLY A 99 -5.65 37.43 1.56
N VAL A 100 -6.49 36.42 1.77
CA VAL A 100 -6.20 35.02 1.38
C VAL A 100 -7.18 34.55 0.30
N CYS A 101 -6.69 33.99 -0.79
CA CYS A 101 -7.46 33.51 -1.94
C CYS A 101 -8.42 34.59 -2.48
N MET A 102 -9.74 34.46 -2.24
CA MET A 102 -10.73 35.52 -2.55
C MET A 102 -10.34 36.87 -1.93
N GLY A 103 -9.76 36.89 -0.73
CA GLY A 103 -9.27 38.12 -0.11
C GLY A 103 -8.19 38.82 -0.94
N GLN A 104 -7.24 38.08 -1.53
CA GLN A 104 -6.27 38.65 -2.47
C GLN A 104 -6.96 39.18 -3.74
N GLN A 105 -7.94 38.45 -4.25
CA GLN A 105 -8.72 38.85 -5.43
C GLN A 105 -9.49 40.16 -5.19
N CYS A 106 -10.04 40.35 -3.98
CA CYS A 106 -10.65 41.61 -3.56
C CYS A 106 -9.65 42.76 -3.51
N ILE A 107 -8.41 42.52 -3.04
CA ILE A 107 -7.34 43.53 -3.06
C ILE A 107 -7.05 43.96 -4.50
N ILE A 108 -6.83 43.01 -5.41
CA ILE A 108 -6.56 43.30 -6.83
C ILE A 108 -7.72 44.08 -7.45
N SER A 109 -8.96 43.61 -7.26
CA SER A 109 -10.15 44.25 -7.82
C SER A 109 -10.39 45.65 -7.25
N SER A 110 -10.12 45.86 -5.96
CA SER A 110 -10.31 47.15 -5.29
C SER A 110 -9.38 48.21 -5.89
N PHE A 111 -8.13 47.86 -6.20
CA PHE A 111 -7.17 48.81 -6.79
C PHE A 111 -7.25 48.91 -8.31
N GLY A 112 -8.26 48.30 -8.94
CA GLY A 112 -8.54 48.44 -10.37
C GLY A 112 -7.93 47.36 -11.27
N GLY A 113 -7.38 46.28 -10.70
CA GLY A 113 -6.93 45.11 -11.46
C GLY A 113 -8.05 44.13 -11.78
N GLU A 114 -7.81 43.25 -12.76
CA GLU A 114 -8.78 42.21 -13.14
C GLU A 114 -8.43 40.85 -12.55
N VAL A 115 -9.48 40.12 -12.19
CA VAL A 115 -9.43 38.72 -11.74
C VAL A 115 -10.16 37.91 -12.78
N ASP A 116 -9.50 36.90 -13.33
CA ASP A 116 -10.02 36.07 -14.41
C ASP A 116 -9.61 34.60 -14.18
N VAL A 117 -10.02 33.71 -15.08
CA VAL A 117 -9.72 32.28 -14.98
C VAL A 117 -8.21 32.06 -14.93
N ALA A 118 -7.75 31.39 -13.89
CA ALA A 118 -6.34 31.03 -13.69
C ALA A 118 -5.84 29.99 -14.71
N GLY A 119 -6.68 29.59 -15.68
CA GLY A 119 -6.53 28.58 -16.74
C GLY A 119 -6.11 27.17 -16.32
N GLU A 120 -6.06 26.90 -15.02
CA GLU A 120 -6.05 25.55 -14.43
C GLU A 120 -6.94 25.56 -13.17
N ILE A 121 -7.69 24.48 -12.95
CA ILE A 121 -8.49 24.28 -11.73
C ILE A 121 -7.69 23.37 -10.80
N LEU A 122 -7.21 23.92 -9.68
CA LEU A 122 -6.42 23.19 -8.68
C LEU A 122 -7.10 23.26 -7.32
N HIS A 123 -7.35 22.10 -6.74
CA HIS A 123 -8.02 21.96 -5.45
C HIS A 123 -7.23 20.98 -4.57
N GLY A 124 -6.60 21.48 -3.51
CA GLY A 124 -5.88 20.67 -2.54
C GLY A 124 -4.54 20.10 -3.03
N LYS A 125 -3.89 20.78 -3.98
CA LYS A 125 -2.56 20.38 -4.49
C LYS A 125 -1.49 21.38 -4.06
N THR A 126 -0.29 20.87 -3.83
CA THR A 126 0.88 21.69 -3.53
C THR A 126 1.54 22.19 -4.81
N SER A 127 2.08 23.41 -4.78
CA SER A 127 2.93 23.97 -5.84
C SER A 127 4.14 24.69 -5.23
N PRO A 128 5.30 24.71 -5.91
CA PRO A 128 6.44 25.49 -5.46
C PRO A 128 6.12 26.98 -5.56
N LEU A 129 6.48 27.75 -4.53
CA LEU A 129 6.33 29.20 -4.50
C LEU A 129 7.69 29.88 -4.69
N LYS A 130 7.74 30.85 -5.59
CA LYS A 130 8.83 31.83 -5.69
C LYS A 130 8.33 33.15 -5.10
N HIS A 131 9.03 33.70 -4.12
CA HIS A 131 8.65 34.96 -3.46
C HIS A 131 9.83 35.93 -3.30
N ASP A 132 9.52 37.17 -2.95
CA ASP A 132 10.51 38.25 -2.80
C ASP A 132 11.16 38.35 -1.40
N SER A 133 10.73 37.51 -0.46
CA SER A 133 11.23 37.44 0.93
C SER A 133 10.97 38.71 1.76
N LYS A 134 9.98 39.51 1.35
CA LYS A 134 9.52 40.71 2.07
C LYS A 134 8.12 40.49 2.64
N GLY A 135 7.66 41.41 3.47
CA GLY A 135 6.30 41.38 4.01
C GLY A 135 5.98 40.05 4.71
N VAL A 136 4.90 39.40 4.32
CA VAL A 136 4.52 38.09 4.89
C VAL A 136 5.57 36.98 4.63
N TYR A 137 6.45 37.15 3.65
CA TYR A 137 7.53 36.22 3.34
C TYR A 137 8.84 36.50 4.08
N ALA A 138 8.88 37.51 4.96
CA ALA A 138 10.08 37.85 5.71
C ALA A 138 10.64 36.63 6.48
N SER A 139 11.95 36.41 6.35
CA SER A 139 12.68 35.31 6.99
C SER A 139 12.26 33.89 6.57
N LEU A 140 11.45 33.74 5.52
CA LEU A 140 11.08 32.43 4.97
C LEU A 140 12.14 31.92 3.96
N PRO A 141 12.26 30.59 3.78
CA PRO A 141 13.13 30.03 2.75
C PRO A 141 12.70 30.50 1.35
N ALA A 142 13.67 30.83 0.49
CA ALA A 142 13.41 31.38 -0.85
C ALA A 142 12.55 30.48 -1.79
N SER A 143 12.39 29.21 -1.44
CA SER A 143 11.49 28.27 -2.10
C SER A 143 10.78 27.44 -1.03
N LEU A 144 9.46 27.38 -1.12
CA LEU A 144 8.60 26.63 -0.21
C LEU A 144 7.35 26.12 -0.95
N ASN A 145 6.75 25.06 -0.47
CA ASN A 145 5.54 24.48 -1.05
C ASN A 145 4.27 25.11 -0.45
N ILE A 146 3.34 25.51 -1.32
CA ILE A 146 2.05 26.09 -0.92
C ILE A 146 0.87 25.30 -1.47
N THR A 147 -0.27 25.34 -0.78
CA THR A 147 -1.50 24.64 -1.21
C THR A 147 -2.46 25.56 -1.94
N ARG A 148 -2.95 25.13 -3.11
CA ARG A 148 -3.85 25.90 -3.99
C ARG A 148 -5.26 25.30 -4.03
N TYR A 149 -6.27 26.17 -3.98
CA TYR A 149 -7.70 25.82 -4.05
C TYR A 149 -8.50 26.76 -4.97
N HIS A 150 -7.90 27.26 -6.04
CA HIS A 150 -8.48 28.34 -6.84
C HIS A 150 -8.59 28.00 -8.33
N SER A 151 -9.66 28.50 -8.96
CA SER A 151 -9.87 28.50 -10.42
C SER A 151 -9.74 29.90 -11.02
N LEU A 152 -9.77 30.94 -10.20
CA LEU A 152 -9.55 32.34 -10.57
C LEU A 152 -8.20 32.82 -10.00
N ALA A 153 -7.57 33.77 -10.69
CA ALA A 153 -6.39 34.48 -10.21
C ALA A 153 -6.33 35.89 -10.82
N GLY A 154 -5.51 36.77 -10.24
CA GLY A 154 -5.24 38.07 -10.84
C GLY A 154 -4.55 37.95 -12.20
N SER A 155 -4.90 38.81 -13.14
CA SER A 155 -4.24 38.87 -14.45
C SER A 155 -3.02 39.80 -14.43
N ALA A 156 -1.85 39.25 -14.77
CA ALA A 156 -0.58 39.99 -14.78
C ALA A 156 -0.59 41.23 -15.71
N THR A 157 -1.41 41.21 -16.76
CA THR A 157 -1.52 42.33 -17.71
C THR A 157 -2.36 43.51 -17.18
N THR A 158 -3.06 43.30 -16.06
CA THR A 158 -4.00 44.28 -15.48
C THR A 158 -3.64 44.67 -14.06
N ILE A 159 -2.53 44.17 -13.50
CA ILE A 159 -2.11 44.56 -12.15
C ILE A 159 -1.82 46.07 -12.14
N PRO A 160 -2.52 46.86 -11.31
CA PRO A 160 -2.38 48.30 -11.27
C PRO A 160 -1.00 48.70 -10.73
N ASP A 161 -0.48 49.85 -11.17
CA ASP A 161 0.86 50.33 -10.81
C ASP A 161 1.09 50.49 -9.30
N CYS A 162 0.04 50.65 -8.50
CA CYS A 162 0.13 50.73 -7.05
C CYS A 162 0.39 49.38 -6.37
N LEU A 163 0.19 48.26 -7.07
CA LEU A 163 0.48 46.91 -6.61
C LEU A 163 1.77 46.37 -7.26
N GLU A 164 2.52 45.57 -6.50
CA GLU A 164 3.63 44.74 -6.98
C GLU A 164 3.29 43.26 -6.79
N ILE A 165 3.77 42.41 -7.70
CA ILE A 165 3.65 40.95 -7.57
C ILE A 165 4.71 40.49 -6.57
N SER A 166 4.30 39.98 -5.42
CA SER A 166 5.20 39.56 -4.33
C SER A 166 5.56 38.08 -4.40
N SER A 167 4.77 37.26 -5.10
CA SER A 167 5.10 35.86 -5.36
C SER A 167 4.40 35.27 -6.61
N THR A 168 5.03 34.26 -7.21
CA THR A 168 4.53 33.53 -8.39
C THR A 168 4.78 32.03 -8.26
N THR A 169 4.09 31.24 -9.10
CA THR A 169 4.38 29.81 -9.29
C THR A 169 4.47 29.50 -10.79
N ASP A 170 5.51 28.76 -11.17
CA ASP A 170 5.76 28.31 -12.54
C ASP A 170 4.96 27.03 -12.80
N LEU A 171 4.23 27.00 -13.92
CA LEU A 171 3.42 25.86 -14.35
C LEU A 171 4.19 24.86 -15.23
N GLY A 172 5.45 25.16 -15.58
CA GLY A 172 6.30 24.31 -16.40
C GLY A 172 6.00 24.35 -17.90
N ASP A 173 5.11 25.25 -18.35
CA ASP A 173 4.83 25.51 -19.77
C ASP A 173 5.54 26.82 -20.19
N PRO A 174 6.56 26.76 -21.06
CA PRO A 174 7.30 27.94 -21.50
C PRO A 174 6.45 28.96 -22.29
N ASN A 175 5.25 28.60 -22.74
CA ASN A 175 4.35 29.50 -23.47
C ASN A 175 3.30 30.18 -22.57
N ARG A 176 3.33 29.93 -21.26
CA ARG A 176 2.34 30.43 -20.32
C ARG A 176 2.98 31.29 -19.23
N PRO A 177 2.45 32.48 -18.92
CA PRO A 177 2.99 33.29 -17.84
C PRO A 177 2.78 32.60 -16.48
N ASP A 178 3.71 32.82 -15.55
CA ASP A 178 3.56 32.37 -14.16
C ASP A 178 2.23 32.85 -13.56
N VAL A 179 1.65 32.04 -12.68
CA VAL A 179 0.43 32.44 -11.97
C VAL A 179 0.79 33.29 -10.77
N ILE A 180 0.13 34.45 -10.64
CA ILE A 180 0.30 35.35 -9.49
C ILE A 180 -0.18 34.63 -8.23
N MET A 181 0.74 34.46 -7.28
CA MET A 181 0.48 33.82 -5.99
C MET A 181 0.45 34.80 -4.82
N GLY A 182 0.90 36.04 -5.04
CA GLY A 182 0.94 37.09 -4.04
C GLY A 182 1.01 38.48 -4.65
N VAL A 183 0.33 39.45 -4.04
CA VAL A 183 0.46 40.87 -4.36
C VAL A 183 0.65 41.71 -3.12
N ARG A 184 1.37 42.83 -3.25
CA ARG A 184 1.60 43.80 -2.18
C ARG A 184 1.37 45.20 -2.71
N HIS A 185 0.76 46.09 -1.93
CA HIS A 185 0.66 47.50 -2.30
C HIS A 185 1.99 48.21 -2.05
N LYS A 186 2.45 49.07 -2.95
CA LYS A 186 3.78 49.72 -2.84
C LYS A 186 3.89 50.73 -1.70
N LYS A 187 2.77 51.40 -1.36
CA LYS A 187 2.68 52.40 -0.27
C LYS A 187 2.04 51.88 1.02
N PHE A 188 0.82 51.34 0.94
CA PHE A 188 0.03 50.91 2.09
C PHE A 188 0.42 49.51 2.56
N THR A 189 0.25 49.23 3.85
CA THR A 189 0.45 47.91 4.50
C THR A 189 -0.64 46.91 4.09
N VAL A 190 -0.81 46.71 2.79
CA VAL A 190 -1.80 45.83 2.17
C VAL A 190 -1.07 44.74 1.40
N GLU A 191 -1.33 43.49 1.75
CA GLU A 191 -0.71 42.33 1.12
C GLU A 191 -1.72 41.19 0.99
N GLY A 192 -1.59 40.33 -0.01
CA GLY A 192 -2.47 39.18 -0.15
C GLY A 192 -1.79 38.03 -0.86
N VAL A 193 -2.32 36.82 -0.65
CA VAL A 193 -1.82 35.57 -1.21
C VAL A 193 -2.96 34.75 -1.84
N GLN A 194 -2.72 34.14 -3.00
CA GLN A 194 -3.73 33.40 -3.76
C GLN A 194 -3.89 31.96 -3.26
N PHE A 195 -2.82 31.42 -2.66
CA PHE A 195 -2.80 30.13 -2.01
C PHE A 195 -3.32 30.23 -0.57
N HIS A 196 -3.36 29.11 0.14
CA HIS A 196 -3.92 29.01 1.49
C HIS A 196 -2.81 28.76 2.52
N PRO A 197 -2.24 29.80 3.18
CA PRO A 197 -1.25 29.65 4.26
C PRO A 197 -1.75 28.78 5.41
N GLU A 198 -3.05 28.78 5.65
CA GLU A 198 -3.73 28.00 6.68
C GLU A 198 -3.84 26.50 6.37
N SER A 199 -3.60 26.11 5.11
CA SER A 199 -3.65 24.70 4.71
C SER A 199 -2.51 23.92 5.37
N ILE A 200 -2.81 22.70 5.82
CA ILE A 200 -1.85 21.82 6.51
C ILE A 200 -0.63 21.47 5.64
N LEU A 201 -0.78 21.49 4.31
CA LEU A 201 0.29 21.20 3.36
C LEU A 201 1.07 22.45 2.92
N THR A 202 0.68 23.64 3.38
CA THR A 202 1.43 24.88 3.12
C THR A 202 2.55 25.03 4.15
N GLU A 203 3.79 25.10 3.66
CA GLU A 203 4.96 25.32 4.50
C GLU A 203 4.94 26.75 5.06
N HIS A 204 5.38 26.90 6.32
CA HIS A 204 5.55 28.21 6.98
C HIS A 204 4.31 29.12 7.07
N GLY A 205 3.09 28.59 6.91
CA GLY A 205 1.86 29.39 6.95
C GLY A 205 1.66 30.23 8.22
N ARG A 206 1.94 29.65 9.40
CA ARG A 206 1.91 30.38 10.68
C ARG A 206 2.93 31.52 10.74
N ALA A 207 4.11 31.34 10.17
CA ALA A 207 5.10 32.41 10.10
C ALA A 207 4.65 33.55 9.18
N MET A 208 3.91 33.26 8.10
CA MET A 208 3.30 34.29 7.25
C MET A 208 2.26 35.12 8.02
N PHE A 209 1.37 34.47 8.78
CA PHE A 209 0.42 35.18 9.65
C PHE A 209 1.14 35.97 10.75
N ARG A 210 2.20 35.43 11.35
CA ARG A 210 3.01 36.15 12.33
C ARG A 210 3.63 37.41 11.74
N ASN A 211 4.25 37.32 10.56
CA ASN A 211 4.85 38.45 9.86
C ASN A 211 3.80 39.54 9.58
N PHE A 212 2.61 39.14 9.13
CA PHE A 212 1.48 40.07 8.99
C PHE A 212 1.11 40.73 10.33
N LEU A 213 0.90 39.95 11.39
CA LEU A 213 0.49 40.48 12.69
C LEU A 213 1.53 41.40 13.33
N LEU A 214 2.81 41.30 12.95
CA LEU A 214 3.87 42.22 13.39
C LEU A 214 3.89 43.54 12.60
N THR A 215 3.08 43.66 11.53
CA THR A 215 2.97 44.87 10.72
C THR A 215 2.25 45.97 11.53
N ARG A 216 2.73 47.22 11.40
CA ARG A 216 2.24 48.39 12.16
C ARG A 216 2.04 49.57 11.22
N GLY A 217 1.06 50.40 11.53
CA GLY A 217 0.70 51.56 10.70
C GLY A 217 -0.04 51.17 9.42
N GLY A 218 -0.54 52.19 8.74
CA GLY A 218 -1.25 52.07 7.47
C GLY A 218 -0.33 52.11 6.25
N THR A 219 0.94 52.50 6.43
CA THR A 219 1.94 52.57 5.35
C THR A 219 3.21 51.78 5.68
N TRP A 220 3.92 51.30 4.65
CA TRP A 220 5.20 50.61 4.86
C TRP A 220 6.27 51.53 5.47
N GLU A 221 6.17 52.84 5.23
CA GLU A 221 7.03 53.85 5.86
C GLU A 221 6.82 53.89 7.37
N GLU A 222 5.57 53.96 7.84
CA GLU A 222 5.22 53.89 9.26
C GLU A 222 5.65 52.56 9.90
N HIS A 223 5.47 51.45 9.18
CA HIS A 223 5.93 50.14 9.63
C HIS A 223 7.44 50.09 9.85
N ASN A 224 8.22 50.56 8.86
CA ASN A 224 9.67 50.56 8.92
C ASN A 224 10.22 51.54 9.96
N ALA A 225 9.54 52.67 10.18
CA ALA A 225 9.90 53.64 11.21
C ALA A 225 9.62 53.15 12.65
N SER A 226 8.69 52.20 12.82
CA SER A 226 8.29 51.65 14.13
C SER A 226 8.97 50.31 14.48
N ALA A 227 9.80 49.75 13.59
CA ALA A 227 10.60 48.57 13.88
C ALA A 227 11.78 48.92 14.80
N PRO A 228 12.00 48.21 15.93
CA PRO A 228 13.21 48.41 16.72
C PRO A 228 14.44 48.05 15.87
N GLY A 229 15.47 48.90 15.92
CA GLY A 229 16.73 48.72 15.17
C GLY A 229 17.40 47.37 15.41
N PRO A 230 18.38 46.98 14.57
CA PRO A 230 18.94 45.63 14.57
C PRO A 230 19.52 45.31 15.95
N ALA A 231 18.99 44.27 16.58
CA ALA A 231 19.53 43.74 17.82
C ALA A 231 20.96 43.25 17.57
N THR A 232 21.92 43.94 18.16
CA THR A 232 23.31 43.52 18.33
C THR A 232 23.34 42.23 19.15
N VAL A 233 23.73 41.13 18.51
CA VAL A 233 24.09 39.90 19.22
C VAL A 233 25.49 40.12 19.84
N PRO A 234 25.71 39.82 21.14
CA PRO A 234 27.01 40.04 21.78
C PRO A 234 28.10 39.17 21.15
N SER A 235 29.27 39.78 20.92
CA SER A 235 30.50 39.07 20.57
C SER A 235 31.00 38.27 21.78
N THR A 236 30.76 36.97 21.81
CA THR A 236 31.53 36.05 22.64
C THR A 236 32.69 35.50 21.81
N ASN A 237 33.88 36.07 22.03
CA ASN A 237 35.13 35.46 21.61
C ASN A 237 35.36 34.15 22.38
N GLY A 238 35.70 33.08 21.65
CA GLY A 238 36.54 32.01 22.17
C GLY A 238 35.86 30.94 23.02
N GLN A 239 35.02 30.10 22.38
CA GLN A 239 35.13 28.64 22.49
C GLN A 239 34.31 28.02 21.37
N SER A 240 34.99 27.36 20.43
CA SER A 240 34.39 26.54 19.39
C SER A 240 33.59 25.40 20.03
N SER A 241 32.29 25.61 20.19
CA SER A 241 31.34 24.50 20.29
C SER A 241 30.64 24.39 18.94
N GLU A 242 31.00 23.34 18.19
CA GLU A 242 30.29 22.94 16.99
C GLU A 242 28.80 22.75 17.31
N MET A 243 27.93 23.63 16.80
CA MET A 243 26.53 23.26 16.63
C MET A 243 26.48 22.18 15.55
N LYS A 244 26.40 20.91 15.99
CA LYS A 244 26.23 19.74 15.11
C LYS A 244 25.05 19.98 14.18
N LYS A 245 25.32 20.07 12.88
CA LYS A 245 24.31 19.88 11.83
C LYS A 245 23.67 18.50 12.05
N GLY A 246 22.45 18.45 12.57
CA GLY A 246 21.73 17.19 12.74
C GLY A 246 21.57 16.49 11.38
N SER A 247 21.89 15.21 11.33
CA SER A 247 21.75 14.39 10.13
C SER A 247 20.26 14.22 9.78
N ILE A 248 19.93 13.90 8.53
CA ILE A 248 18.53 13.59 8.16
C ILE A 248 18.00 12.37 8.90
N LEU A 249 18.87 11.43 9.30
CA LEU A 249 18.52 10.32 10.16
C LEU A 249 18.00 10.82 11.52
N ASP A 250 18.66 11.81 12.12
CA ASP A 250 18.22 12.42 13.38
C ASP A 250 16.85 13.10 13.24
N LYS A 251 16.60 13.74 12.09
CA LYS A 251 15.29 14.35 11.80
C LYS A 251 14.18 13.31 11.68
N ILE A 252 14.42 12.24 10.92
CA ILE A 252 13.46 11.15 10.75
C ILE A 252 13.19 10.50 12.11
N TYR A 253 14.24 10.24 12.89
CA TYR A 253 14.14 9.64 14.21
C TYR A 253 13.31 10.48 15.18
N ALA A 254 13.62 11.77 15.32
CA ALA A 254 12.90 12.68 16.21
C ALA A 254 11.41 12.80 15.83
N HIS A 255 11.12 12.91 14.53
CA HIS A 255 9.74 12.95 14.05
C HIS A 255 8.99 11.64 14.36
N ARG A 256 9.64 10.49 14.11
CA ARG A 256 9.02 9.19 14.36
C ARG A 256 8.76 8.98 15.86
N GLN A 257 9.65 9.42 16.74
CA GLN A 257 9.42 9.40 18.20
C GLN A 257 8.18 10.20 18.60
N ALA A 258 8.03 11.43 18.09
CA ALA A 258 6.85 12.25 18.36
C ALA A 258 5.57 11.58 17.85
N ALA A 259 5.60 11.04 16.63
CA ALA A 259 4.44 10.40 16.02
C ALA A 259 4.05 9.08 16.72
N VAL A 260 5.03 8.24 17.13
CA VAL A 260 4.75 7.02 17.92
C VAL A 260 4.19 7.38 19.29
N LYS A 261 4.65 8.47 19.92
CA LYS A 261 4.09 8.93 21.20
C LYS A 261 2.58 9.22 21.09
N VAL A 262 2.18 9.97 20.06
CA VAL A 262 0.75 10.25 19.79
C VAL A 262 0.00 8.96 19.45
N GLN A 263 0.62 8.09 18.65
CA GLN A 263 0.01 6.83 18.24
C GLN A 263 -0.35 5.92 19.42
N LYS A 264 0.51 5.85 20.44
CA LYS A 264 0.32 5.07 21.67
C LYS A 264 -0.87 5.53 22.52
N GLU A 265 -1.49 6.66 22.21
CA GLU A 265 -2.67 7.19 22.92
C GLU A 265 -3.98 6.82 22.19
N ILE A 266 -3.91 6.48 20.90
CA ILE A 266 -5.06 6.14 20.05
C ILE A 266 -5.70 4.82 20.54
N PRO A 267 -7.02 4.78 20.80
CA PRO A 267 -7.71 3.54 21.15
C PRO A 267 -7.45 2.42 20.13
N SER A 268 -7.28 1.19 20.62
CA SER A 268 -6.88 0.00 19.83
C SER A 268 -5.44 0.01 19.33
N GLN A 269 -4.66 1.06 19.64
CA GLN A 269 -3.23 1.19 19.37
C GLN A 269 -2.44 1.54 20.63
N ARG A 270 -3.05 1.43 21.82
CA ARG A 270 -2.32 1.61 23.07
C ARG A 270 -1.45 0.38 23.34
N PRO A 271 -0.35 0.50 24.10
CA PRO A 271 0.45 -0.65 24.48
C PRO A 271 -0.37 -1.80 25.09
N ASP A 272 -1.30 -1.50 25.99
CA ASP A 272 -2.17 -2.50 26.63
C ASP A 272 -3.18 -3.12 25.64
N ASP A 273 -3.69 -2.34 24.68
CA ASP A 273 -4.58 -2.85 23.63
C ASP A 273 -3.82 -3.82 22.71
N LEU A 274 -2.58 -3.49 22.34
CA LEU A 274 -1.74 -4.37 21.53
C LEU A 274 -1.34 -5.63 22.31
N GLN A 275 -1.04 -5.50 23.60
CA GLN A 275 -0.72 -6.65 24.44
C GLN A 275 -1.92 -7.58 24.57
N ALA A 276 -3.11 -7.04 24.86
CA ALA A 276 -4.35 -7.82 24.91
C ALA A 276 -4.63 -8.51 23.56
N ALA A 277 -4.45 -7.81 22.44
CA ALA A 277 -4.59 -8.40 21.11
C ALA A 277 -3.60 -9.55 20.86
N TYR A 278 -2.34 -9.39 21.30
CA TYR A 278 -1.34 -10.44 21.19
C TYR A 278 -1.67 -11.66 22.06
N ASP A 279 -2.13 -11.44 23.29
CA ASP A 279 -2.51 -12.49 24.24
C ASP A 279 -3.74 -13.28 23.76
N LEU A 280 -4.62 -12.66 22.98
CA LEU A 280 -5.72 -13.33 22.28
C LEU A 280 -5.24 -14.24 21.12
N GLY A 281 -3.96 -14.22 20.78
CA GLY A 281 -3.38 -15.08 19.74
C GLY A 281 -3.79 -14.70 18.31
N ILE A 282 -4.24 -13.46 18.07
CA ILE A 282 -4.74 -13.05 16.74
C ILE A 282 -3.62 -12.75 15.73
N SER A 283 -2.35 -12.83 16.15
CA SER A 283 -1.20 -12.59 15.29
C SER A 283 -1.12 -13.63 14.17
N PRO A 284 -0.94 -13.24 12.89
CA PRO A 284 -0.82 -14.21 11.80
C PRO A 284 0.34 -15.21 12.00
N PRO A 285 0.26 -16.44 11.44
CA PRO A 285 1.34 -17.42 11.53
C PRO A 285 2.66 -16.88 10.96
N GLN A 286 3.72 -17.04 11.75
CA GLN A 286 5.08 -16.58 11.49
C GLN A 286 5.95 -17.69 10.90
N ILE A 287 6.98 -17.32 10.14
CA ILE A 287 8.06 -18.22 9.72
C ILE A 287 9.43 -17.71 10.23
N SER A 288 10.39 -18.62 10.34
CA SER A 288 11.77 -18.29 10.74
C SER A 288 12.49 -17.51 9.66
N PHE A 289 12.87 -16.26 9.97
CA PHE A 289 13.61 -15.38 9.08
C PHE A 289 14.99 -15.94 8.66
N PRO A 290 15.85 -16.43 9.60
CA PRO A 290 17.12 -17.07 9.23
C PRO A 290 16.95 -18.31 8.36
N ASP A 291 16.02 -19.20 8.70
CA ASP A 291 15.81 -20.45 7.94
C ASP A 291 15.28 -20.15 6.54
N ARG A 292 14.46 -19.10 6.39
CA ARG A 292 13.98 -18.66 5.08
C ARG A 292 15.13 -18.13 4.23
N LEU A 293 16.05 -17.35 4.80
CA LEU A 293 17.24 -16.86 4.10
C LEU A 293 18.22 -17.98 3.70
N ALA A 294 18.29 -19.07 4.45
CA ALA A 294 19.10 -20.22 4.12
C ALA A 294 18.54 -21.06 2.93
N LYS A 295 17.25 -20.88 2.60
CA LYS A 295 16.53 -21.68 1.60
C LYS A 295 16.25 -20.86 0.33
N SER A 296 17.28 -20.45 -0.41
CA SER A 296 17.09 -19.64 -1.63
C SER A 296 17.07 -20.52 -2.89
N PRO A 297 16.25 -20.18 -3.92
CA PRO A 297 16.39 -20.74 -5.27
C PRO A 297 17.60 -20.14 -6.03
N PHE A 298 18.29 -19.17 -5.44
CA PHE A 298 19.44 -18.46 -6.03
C PHE A 298 20.69 -18.62 -5.15
N PRO A 299 21.91 -18.39 -5.70
CA PRO A 299 23.15 -18.46 -4.93
C PRO A 299 23.19 -17.53 -3.71
N LEU A 300 22.49 -16.38 -3.76
CA LEU A 300 22.20 -15.54 -2.59
C LEU A 300 20.69 -15.37 -2.44
N SER A 301 20.22 -15.23 -1.21
CA SER A 301 18.84 -14.88 -0.94
C SER A 301 18.51 -13.46 -1.42
N LEU A 302 17.38 -13.31 -2.11
CA LEU A 302 16.85 -12.01 -2.49
C LEU A 302 15.91 -11.49 -1.39
N MET A 303 16.23 -10.29 -0.88
CA MET A 303 15.34 -9.49 -0.04
C MET A 303 14.78 -8.35 -0.88
N ALA A 304 13.54 -8.49 -1.36
CA ALA A 304 12.91 -7.52 -2.27
C ALA A 304 12.19 -6.43 -1.46
N GLU A 305 12.58 -5.17 -1.65
CA GLU A 305 12.04 -4.03 -0.92
C GLU A 305 10.91 -3.31 -1.68
N ILE A 306 9.76 -3.19 -1.02
CA ILE A 306 8.64 -2.36 -1.48
C ILE A 306 8.81 -0.96 -0.87
N LYS A 307 8.99 0.04 -1.74
CA LYS A 307 9.24 1.43 -1.34
C LYS A 307 8.66 2.41 -2.35
N ARG A 308 7.81 3.33 -1.88
CA ARG A 308 7.18 4.36 -2.71
C ARG A 308 8.04 5.61 -2.87
N ALA A 309 8.81 5.96 -1.84
CA ALA A 309 9.69 7.13 -1.84
C ALA A 309 10.98 6.88 -1.05
N SER A 310 11.98 7.74 -1.21
CA SER A 310 13.12 7.80 -0.28
C SER A 310 13.60 9.23 -0.05
N PRO A 311 14.23 9.53 1.10
CA PRO A 311 14.77 10.87 1.38
C PRO A 311 15.73 11.40 0.31
N SER A 312 16.49 10.51 -0.33
CA SER A 312 17.50 10.85 -1.33
C SER A 312 16.97 10.99 -2.77
N LYS A 313 15.80 10.43 -3.08
CA LYS A 313 15.29 10.32 -4.46
C LYS A 313 13.86 10.87 -4.62
N GLY A 314 13.19 11.25 -3.53
CA GLY A 314 11.79 11.63 -3.56
C GLY A 314 10.90 10.45 -3.93
N ILE A 315 9.83 10.71 -4.69
CA ILE A 315 8.86 9.71 -5.13
C ILE A 315 9.48 8.79 -6.19
N ILE A 316 9.42 7.48 -5.94
CA ILE A 316 9.90 6.43 -6.86
C ILE A 316 8.71 5.79 -7.58
N ALA A 317 7.66 5.41 -6.84
CA ALA A 317 6.51 4.69 -7.37
C ALA A 317 5.26 4.91 -6.48
N ALA A 318 4.71 6.14 -6.49
CA ALA A 318 3.59 6.51 -5.61
C ALA A 318 2.33 5.64 -5.80
N SER A 319 2.04 5.21 -7.03
CA SER A 319 0.83 4.45 -7.38
C SER A 319 0.92 2.95 -7.12
N ILE A 320 2.04 2.45 -6.57
CA ILE A 320 2.21 1.01 -6.45
C ILE A 320 1.30 0.40 -5.37
N CYS A 321 0.63 -0.68 -5.78
CA CYS A 321 -0.11 -1.56 -4.90
C CYS A 321 0.87 -2.56 -4.22
N ALA A 322 1.21 -2.31 -2.95
CA ALA A 322 2.13 -3.14 -2.17
C ALA A 322 1.81 -4.64 -2.19
N PRO A 323 0.57 -5.11 -1.92
CA PRO A 323 0.26 -6.54 -1.97
C PRO A 323 0.41 -7.17 -3.37
N ALA A 324 0.07 -6.43 -4.43
CA ALA A 324 0.28 -6.92 -5.80
C ALA A 324 1.77 -7.06 -6.12
N GLN A 325 2.58 -6.09 -5.67
CA GLN A 325 4.04 -6.13 -5.86
C GLN A 325 4.68 -7.25 -5.05
N ALA A 326 4.24 -7.48 -3.81
CA ALA A 326 4.69 -8.58 -2.98
C ALA A 326 4.50 -9.94 -3.66
N ARG A 327 3.35 -10.18 -4.31
CA ARG A 327 3.11 -11.40 -5.08
C ARG A 327 4.10 -11.54 -6.24
N LYS A 328 4.38 -10.47 -6.98
CA LYS A 328 5.38 -10.50 -8.06
C LYS A 328 6.76 -10.87 -7.53
N TYR A 329 7.18 -10.27 -6.41
CA TYR A 329 8.46 -10.60 -5.77
C TYR A 329 8.51 -12.04 -5.27
N ALA A 330 7.43 -12.54 -4.66
CA ALA A 330 7.33 -13.94 -4.25
C ALA A 330 7.51 -14.89 -5.45
N MET A 331 6.76 -14.68 -6.54
CA MET A 331 6.85 -15.52 -7.74
C MET A 331 8.20 -15.40 -8.46
N ALA A 332 8.92 -14.29 -8.28
CA ALA A 332 10.28 -14.12 -8.78
C ALA A 332 11.35 -14.76 -7.87
N GLY A 333 10.97 -15.45 -6.79
CA GLY A 333 11.89 -16.18 -5.92
C GLY A 333 12.47 -15.37 -4.76
N ALA A 334 11.86 -14.25 -4.36
CA ALA A 334 12.30 -13.52 -3.17
C ALA A 334 12.21 -14.41 -1.91
N SER A 335 13.27 -14.44 -1.11
CA SER A 335 13.27 -15.09 0.21
C SER A 335 12.62 -14.19 1.26
N VAL A 336 12.72 -12.88 1.08
CA VAL A 336 12.20 -11.87 2.02
C VAL A 336 11.52 -10.76 1.24
N ILE A 337 10.41 -10.25 1.75
CA ILE A 337 9.79 -9.00 1.30
C ILE A 337 9.96 -7.98 2.41
N SER A 338 10.76 -6.95 2.13
CA SER A 338 10.96 -5.81 2.99
C SER A 338 9.90 -4.76 2.69
N VAL A 339 9.11 -4.38 3.68
CA VAL A 339 8.04 -3.40 3.54
C VAL A 339 8.40 -2.18 4.36
N LEU A 340 8.55 -1.04 3.68
CA LEU A 340 8.69 0.26 4.36
C LEU A 340 7.35 0.64 4.97
N THR A 341 7.32 0.89 6.28
CA THR A 341 6.10 1.31 6.99
C THR A 341 6.13 2.76 7.46
N GLU A 342 7.25 3.46 7.26
CA GLU A 342 7.42 4.86 7.64
C GLU A 342 6.60 5.79 6.70
N PRO A 343 5.63 6.57 7.22
CA PRO A 343 4.70 7.32 6.38
C PRO A 343 5.26 8.57 5.72
N GLU A 344 6.18 9.30 6.35
CA GLU A 344 6.50 10.67 5.92
C GLU A 344 7.54 10.68 4.80
N TRP A 345 8.67 10.00 4.97
CA TRP A 345 9.77 10.00 4.01
C TRP A 345 9.72 8.84 3.02
N PHE A 346 9.14 7.71 3.42
CA PHE A 346 9.08 6.51 2.57
C PHE A 346 7.70 6.27 1.96
N LYS A 347 6.67 7.02 2.40
CA LYS A 347 5.26 6.90 1.98
C LYS A 347 4.74 5.45 2.12
N GLY A 348 5.16 4.80 3.21
CA GLY A 348 4.72 3.47 3.62
C GLY A 348 3.67 3.52 4.72
N SER A 349 3.13 2.36 5.11
CA SER A 349 2.19 2.26 6.22
C SER A 349 2.21 0.88 6.86
N LEU A 350 1.73 0.78 8.09
CA LEU A 350 1.51 -0.52 8.72
C LEU A 350 0.44 -1.35 7.98
N ASP A 351 -0.52 -0.70 7.32
CA ASP A 351 -1.54 -1.39 6.52
C ASP A 351 -0.96 -2.00 5.24
N ASP A 352 0.09 -1.41 4.67
CA ASP A 352 0.85 -2.05 3.59
C ASP A 352 1.45 -3.38 4.08
N LEU A 353 2.02 -3.41 5.29
CA LEU A 353 2.58 -4.63 5.89
C LEU A 353 1.49 -5.71 6.07
N ARG A 354 0.33 -5.32 6.61
CA ARG A 354 -0.83 -6.22 6.78
C ARG A 354 -1.31 -6.76 5.44
N ALA A 355 -1.53 -5.89 4.47
CA ALA A 355 -2.02 -6.26 3.14
C ALA A 355 -1.02 -7.16 2.41
N VAL A 356 0.29 -6.85 2.51
CA VAL A 356 1.36 -7.69 1.97
C VAL A 356 1.30 -9.08 2.60
N ARG A 357 1.26 -9.19 3.93
CA ARG A 357 1.19 -10.49 4.61
C ARG A 357 -0.05 -11.28 4.22
N GLN A 358 -1.22 -10.64 4.16
CA GLN A 358 -2.49 -11.27 3.75
C GLN A 358 -2.45 -11.74 2.28
N SER A 359 -1.81 -10.97 1.40
CA SER A 359 -1.73 -11.31 -0.03
C SER A 359 -0.94 -12.60 -0.32
N LEU A 360 -0.07 -13.01 0.61
CA LEU A 360 0.79 -14.19 0.55
C LEU A 360 0.25 -15.38 1.36
N GLU A 361 -0.96 -15.28 1.92
CA GLU A 361 -1.61 -16.39 2.62
C GLU A 361 -1.74 -17.63 1.71
N GLY A 362 -1.46 -18.79 2.30
CA GLY A 362 -1.52 -20.08 1.63
C GLY A 362 -0.40 -20.37 0.63
N ILE A 363 0.41 -19.37 0.24
CA ILE A 363 1.52 -19.59 -0.71
C ILE A 363 2.57 -20.53 -0.10
N PRO A 364 2.84 -21.70 -0.70
CA PRO A 364 3.92 -22.57 -0.27
C PRO A 364 5.25 -21.83 -0.37
N ASN A 365 6.13 -22.01 0.62
CA ASN A 365 7.43 -21.34 0.68
C ASN A 365 7.36 -19.81 0.58
N ARG A 366 6.30 -19.19 1.13
CA ARG A 366 6.15 -17.72 1.12
C ARG A 366 7.43 -17.03 1.63
N PRO A 367 7.77 -15.84 1.09
CA PRO A 367 8.83 -15.01 1.65
C PRO A 367 8.57 -14.64 3.12
N ALA A 368 9.63 -14.41 3.88
CA ALA A 368 9.54 -13.77 5.20
C ALA A 368 9.21 -12.28 5.02
N ILE A 369 8.43 -11.72 5.93
CA ILE A 369 8.04 -10.31 5.91
C ILE A 369 8.92 -9.54 6.89
N LEU A 370 9.71 -8.61 6.36
CA LEU A 370 10.51 -7.66 7.15
C LEU A 370 9.76 -6.32 7.24
N ARG A 371 9.41 -5.89 8.46
CA ARG A 371 9.04 -4.50 8.71
C ARG A 371 10.30 -3.65 8.70
N LYS A 372 10.44 -2.80 7.68
CA LYS A 372 11.56 -1.87 7.58
C LYS A 372 11.11 -0.48 8.03
N GLU A 373 11.56 -0.12 9.23
CA GLU A 373 11.23 1.14 9.89
C GLU A 373 12.35 1.53 10.87
N PHE A 374 12.27 2.72 11.43
CA PHE A 374 13.10 3.21 12.54
C PHE A 374 12.46 2.76 13.87
N VAL A 375 12.84 1.57 14.35
CA VAL A 375 12.31 0.97 15.58
C VAL A 375 13.11 1.41 16.80
N PHE A 376 12.43 1.99 17.80
CA PHE A 376 13.04 2.44 19.07
C PHE A 376 12.20 2.17 20.31
N ASP A 377 11.00 1.58 20.14
CA ASP A 377 10.10 1.21 21.23
C ASP A 377 9.58 -0.21 20.99
N GLU A 378 9.45 -1.00 22.06
CA GLU A 378 8.87 -2.36 22.03
C GLU A 378 7.44 -2.35 21.48
N TYR A 379 6.73 -1.24 21.67
CA TYR A 379 5.45 -0.95 21.05
C TYR A 379 5.47 -1.22 19.52
N GLN A 380 6.47 -0.71 18.81
CA GLN A 380 6.59 -0.88 17.35
C GLN A 380 6.86 -2.34 16.97
N ILE A 381 7.57 -3.09 17.81
CA ILE A 381 7.86 -4.51 17.57
C ILE A 381 6.59 -5.35 17.76
N LEU A 382 5.82 -5.08 18.83
CA LEU A 382 4.55 -5.75 19.07
C LEU A 382 3.54 -5.46 17.97
N GLU A 383 3.44 -4.20 17.56
CA GLU A 383 2.64 -3.76 16.42
C GLU A 383 3.04 -4.47 15.12
N ALA A 384 4.34 -4.61 14.86
CA ALA A 384 4.85 -5.34 13.69
C ALA A 384 4.42 -6.81 13.72
N ARG A 385 4.53 -7.45 14.89
CA ARG A 385 4.15 -8.86 15.06
C ARG A 385 2.67 -9.08 14.78
N LEU A 386 1.80 -8.23 15.32
CA LEU A 386 0.36 -8.25 15.11
C LEU A 386 -0.03 -7.97 13.65
N ALA A 387 0.71 -7.08 12.97
CA ALA A 387 0.53 -6.81 11.55
C ALA A 387 1.05 -7.93 10.63
N GLY A 388 1.74 -8.94 11.19
CA GLY A 388 2.17 -10.14 10.49
C GLY A 388 3.62 -10.11 9.98
N ALA A 389 4.48 -9.27 10.56
CA ALA A 389 5.92 -9.34 10.33
C ALA A 389 6.50 -10.67 10.86
N ASP A 390 7.47 -11.20 10.12
CA ASP A 390 8.31 -12.32 10.56
C ASP A 390 9.64 -11.81 11.17
N THR A 391 10.02 -10.56 10.88
CA THR A 391 11.20 -9.90 11.42
C THR A 391 11.07 -8.36 11.35
N VAL A 392 11.92 -7.66 12.11
CA VAL A 392 12.01 -6.20 12.18
C VAL A 392 13.45 -5.73 11.96
N LEU A 393 13.62 -4.50 11.49
CA LEU A 393 14.92 -3.83 11.39
C LEU A 393 15.29 -3.18 12.74
N LEU A 394 16.52 -3.41 13.22
CA LEU A 394 17.11 -2.67 14.33
C LEU A 394 18.42 -2.02 13.86
N ILE A 395 18.56 -0.70 13.99
CA ILE A 395 19.68 0.06 13.43
C ILE A 395 20.64 0.43 14.56
N VAL A 396 21.87 -0.12 14.56
CA VAL A 396 22.84 0.11 15.64
C VAL A 396 23.20 1.59 15.78
N LYS A 397 23.40 2.29 14.66
CA LYS A 397 23.72 3.73 14.65
C LYS A 397 22.71 4.60 15.41
N MET A 398 21.45 4.19 15.44
CA MET A 398 20.33 4.96 15.97
C MET A 398 20.06 4.67 17.46
N LEU A 399 20.48 3.51 17.95
CA LEU A 399 20.07 2.98 19.25
C LEU A 399 21.25 2.91 20.21
N ALA A 400 21.09 3.44 21.41
CA ALA A 400 22.03 3.19 22.49
C ALA A 400 22.08 1.68 22.80
N GLU A 401 23.27 1.12 23.06
CA GLU A 401 23.46 -0.33 23.25
C GLU A 401 22.48 -0.96 24.25
N PRO A 402 22.15 -0.35 25.42
CA PRO A 402 21.16 -0.93 26.35
C PRO A 402 19.75 -1.03 25.74
N LEU A 403 19.34 -0.02 24.97
CA LEU A 403 18.05 0.00 24.29
C LEU A 403 18.03 -1.01 23.13
N LEU A 404 19.10 -1.06 22.33
CA LEU A 404 19.27 -2.05 21.26
C LEU A 404 19.12 -3.47 21.81
N LYS A 405 19.82 -3.78 22.91
CA LYS A 405 19.73 -5.10 23.56
C LYS A 405 18.31 -5.42 24.00
N ARG A 406 17.64 -4.47 24.66
CA ARG A 406 16.26 -4.64 25.11
C ARG A 406 15.30 -4.93 23.94
N LEU A 407 15.38 -4.15 22.86
CA LEU A 407 14.55 -4.34 21.66
C LEU A 407 14.84 -5.67 20.96
N PHE A 408 16.11 -6.07 20.88
CA PHE A 408 16.53 -7.34 20.32
C PHE A 408 15.98 -8.53 21.13
N ASP A 409 16.13 -8.51 22.45
CA ASP A 409 15.60 -9.55 23.34
C ASP A 409 14.07 -9.63 23.25
N TYR A 410 13.39 -8.48 23.20
CA TYR A 410 11.94 -8.41 23.07
C TYR A 410 11.44 -8.98 21.75
N SER A 411 12.09 -8.64 20.62
CA SER A 411 11.78 -9.22 19.31
C SER A 411 11.90 -10.74 19.31
N ARG A 412 12.99 -11.27 19.89
CA ARG A 412 13.21 -12.72 19.99
C ARG A 412 12.21 -13.40 20.92
N LYS A 413 11.77 -12.74 22.00
CA LYS A 413 10.68 -13.22 22.86
C LYS A 413 9.37 -13.40 22.08
N LEU A 414 9.13 -12.56 21.07
CA LEU A 414 7.98 -12.68 20.14
C LEU A 414 8.23 -13.63 18.96
N GLY A 415 9.36 -14.37 18.94
CA GLY A 415 9.74 -15.31 17.88
C GLY A 415 10.41 -14.67 16.66
N MET A 416 10.61 -13.34 16.64
CA MET A 416 11.21 -12.61 15.53
C MET A 416 12.71 -12.41 15.73
N GLU A 417 13.55 -13.09 14.96
CA GLU A 417 14.98 -12.76 14.87
C GLU A 417 15.15 -11.44 14.09
N PRO A 418 15.68 -10.37 14.68
CA PRO A 418 15.82 -9.08 14.00
C PRO A 418 16.87 -9.10 12.89
N LEU A 419 16.67 -8.25 11.87
CA LEU A 419 17.77 -7.80 11.02
C LEU A 419 18.48 -6.64 11.73
N VAL A 420 19.69 -6.89 12.25
CA VAL A 420 20.50 -5.84 12.89
C VAL A 420 21.34 -5.14 11.83
N GLU A 421 21.10 -3.85 11.60
CA GLU A 421 21.77 -3.05 10.58
C GLU A 421 22.99 -2.30 11.14
N VAL A 422 24.10 -2.42 10.41
CA VAL A 422 25.41 -1.83 10.71
C VAL A 422 26.00 -1.16 9.47
N ASN A 423 26.93 -0.22 9.67
CA ASN A 423 27.65 0.46 8.59
C ASN A 423 29.18 0.46 8.76
N ASN A 424 29.71 0.22 9.96
CA ASN A 424 31.15 0.28 10.26
C ASN A 424 31.61 -0.86 11.20
N PRO A 425 32.93 -1.05 11.41
CA PRO A 425 33.50 -2.07 12.29
C PRO A 425 32.96 -2.04 13.73
N GLU A 426 32.78 -0.84 14.30
CA GLU A 426 32.34 -0.69 15.68
C GLU A 426 30.90 -1.18 15.86
N GLU A 427 30.02 -0.81 14.94
CA GLU A 427 28.64 -1.29 14.90
C GLU A 427 28.55 -2.80 14.65
N MET A 428 29.43 -3.33 13.78
CA MET A 428 29.54 -4.77 13.55
C MET A 428 29.91 -5.53 14.82
N ALA A 429 30.90 -5.05 15.57
CA ALA A 429 31.29 -5.65 16.84
C ALA A 429 30.16 -5.65 17.88
N ILE A 430 29.33 -4.60 17.91
CA ILE A 430 28.12 -4.55 18.74
C ILE A 430 27.13 -5.63 18.31
N ALA A 431 26.82 -5.74 17.02
CA ALA A 431 25.87 -6.72 16.49
C ALA A 431 26.33 -8.18 16.74
N VAL A 432 27.63 -8.44 16.64
CA VAL A 432 28.23 -9.75 16.95
C VAL A 432 28.15 -10.07 18.44
N ARG A 433 28.49 -9.12 19.33
CA ARG A 433 28.36 -9.31 20.80
C ARG A 433 26.91 -9.51 21.24
N LEU A 434 25.97 -8.87 20.54
CA LEU A 434 24.53 -9.04 20.78
C LEU A 434 24.06 -10.47 20.45
N GLY A 435 24.83 -11.22 19.66
CA GLY A 435 24.49 -12.58 19.22
C GLY A 435 23.45 -12.59 18.11
N SER A 436 23.42 -11.56 17.26
CA SER A 436 22.52 -11.50 16.12
C SER A 436 22.80 -12.63 15.13
N LYS A 437 21.76 -13.36 14.71
CA LYS A 437 21.91 -14.40 13.67
C LYS A 437 21.89 -13.82 12.27
N VAL A 438 21.34 -12.62 12.09
CA VAL A 438 21.26 -11.94 10.80
C VAL A 438 21.70 -10.49 10.93
N ILE A 439 22.74 -10.12 10.19
CA ILE A 439 23.31 -8.76 10.20
C ILE A 439 23.21 -8.18 8.80
N GLY A 440 22.61 -7.00 8.70
CA GLY A 440 22.54 -6.23 7.46
C GLY A 440 23.63 -5.18 7.42
N VAL A 441 24.50 -5.23 6.41
CA VAL A 441 25.49 -4.16 6.18
C VAL A 441 24.89 -3.15 5.21
N ASN A 442 24.63 -1.94 5.68
CA ASN A 442 24.17 -0.86 4.83
C ASN A 442 25.36 -0.23 4.12
N ASN A 443 25.50 -0.48 2.82
CA ASN A 443 26.55 0.12 1.99
C ASN A 443 26.32 1.62 1.75
N ARG A 444 25.15 2.14 2.12
CA ARG A 444 24.88 3.59 2.12
C ARG A 444 25.17 4.16 3.49
N ASN A 445 26.04 5.16 3.56
CA ASN A 445 26.23 5.94 4.77
C ASN A 445 24.93 6.72 5.08
N LEU A 446 24.36 6.50 6.26
CA LEU A 446 23.07 7.10 6.65
C LEU A 446 23.14 8.61 6.97
N GLN A 447 24.34 9.18 7.08
CA GLN A 447 24.57 10.61 7.28
C GLN A 447 24.83 11.33 5.95
N SER A 448 25.70 10.80 5.08
CA SER A 448 26.09 11.43 3.81
C SER A 448 25.32 10.93 2.58
N PHE A 449 24.63 9.80 2.68
CA PHE A 449 23.96 9.08 1.58
C PHE A 449 24.89 8.55 0.47
N GLU A 450 26.19 8.67 0.63
CA GLU A 450 27.18 8.06 -0.25
C GLU A 450 27.12 6.54 -0.16
N VAL A 451 27.30 5.87 -1.29
CA VAL A 451 27.24 4.41 -1.39
C VAL A 451 28.63 3.88 -1.64
N ASP A 452 29.12 3.03 -0.74
CA ASP A 452 30.36 2.29 -0.88
C ASP A 452 30.07 0.78 -0.79
N LEU A 453 30.05 0.12 -1.95
CA LEU A 453 29.76 -1.31 -2.08
C LEU A 453 30.84 -2.21 -1.47
N GLU A 454 32.04 -1.70 -1.19
CA GLU A 454 33.11 -2.47 -0.56
C GLU A 454 32.92 -2.59 0.97
N THR A 455 32.08 -1.75 1.56
CA THR A 455 31.81 -1.74 3.01
C THR A 455 31.48 -3.14 3.52
N THR A 456 30.54 -3.83 2.86
CA THR A 456 30.18 -5.21 3.23
C THR A 456 31.39 -6.14 3.21
N SER A 457 32.19 -6.09 2.15
CA SER A 457 33.36 -6.95 1.98
C SER A 457 34.42 -6.72 3.08
N ARG A 458 34.62 -5.46 3.50
CA ARG A 458 35.56 -5.12 4.58
C ARG A 458 35.11 -5.60 5.95
N LEU A 459 33.81 -5.70 6.19
CA LEU A 459 33.25 -6.12 7.48
C LEU A 459 33.11 -7.64 7.65
N MET A 460 33.14 -8.41 6.56
CA MET A 460 32.98 -9.87 6.61
C MET A 460 33.99 -10.57 7.54
N GLY A 461 35.22 -10.06 7.66
CA GLY A 461 36.26 -10.66 8.50
C GLY A 461 36.00 -10.62 10.01
N GLN A 462 35.01 -9.85 10.47
CA GLN A 462 34.64 -9.72 11.89
C GLN A 462 33.46 -10.60 12.29
N VAL A 463 32.85 -11.30 11.32
CA VAL A 463 31.57 -11.99 11.52
C VAL A 463 31.79 -13.50 11.67
N PRO A 464 31.19 -14.15 12.69
CA PRO A 464 31.22 -15.60 12.80
C PRO A 464 30.55 -16.28 11.58
N GLU A 465 31.08 -17.42 11.13
CA GLU A 465 30.53 -18.16 9.98
C GLU A 465 29.05 -18.57 10.14
N SER A 466 28.60 -18.73 11.39
CA SER A 466 27.21 -19.05 11.73
C SER A 466 26.22 -17.90 11.53
N THR A 467 26.71 -16.68 11.29
CA THR A 467 25.89 -15.47 11.13
C THR A 467 25.63 -15.21 9.65
N ILE A 468 24.37 -14.96 9.31
CA ILE A 468 23.97 -14.60 7.95
C ILE A 468 24.21 -13.11 7.75
N VAL A 469 25.14 -12.76 6.87
CA VAL A 469 25.36 -11.37 6.46
C VAL A 469 24.54 -11.05 5.20
N CYS A 470 23.83 -9.92 5.24
CA CYS A 470 23.05 -9.38 4.14
C CYS A 470 23.64 -8.05 3.66
N ALA A 471 23.93 -7.91 2.36
CA ALA A 471 24.34 -6.63 1.78
C ALA A 471 23.11 -5.77 1.47
N LEU A 472 23.07 -4.54 1.97
CA LEU A 472 21.94 -3.62 1.80
C LEU A 472 22.37 -2.38 1.02
N SER A 473 21.46 -1.84 0.21
CA SER A 473 21.64 -0.62 -0.60
C SER A 473 22.65 -0.75 -1.76
N GLY A 474 22.43 0.01 -2.83
CA GLY A 474 23.39 0.20 -3.92
C GLY A 474 23.41 -0.89 -5.00
N ILE A 475 22.58 -1.92 -4.87
CA ILE A 475 22.55 -3.06 -5.79
C ILE A 475 21.61 -2.76 -6.96
N SER A 476 22.18 -2.73 -8.16
CA SER A 476 21.50 -2.36 -9.40
C SER A 476 21.56 -3.45 -10.47
N GLY A 477 22.57 -4.31 -10.43
CA GLY A 477 22.75 -5.37 -11.42
C GLY A 477 23.71 -6.48 -10.98
N PRO A 478 23.97 -7.45 -11.88
CA PRO A 478 24.73 -8.67 -11.56
C PRO A 478 26.17 -8.38 -11.13
N GLN A 479 26.77 -7.33 -11.69
CA GLN A 479 28.12 -6.88 -11.35
C GLN A 479 28.26 -6.47 -9.88
N ASP A 480 27.18 -5.99 -9.26
CA ASP A 480 27.17 -5.57 -7.85
C ASP A 480 27.05 -6.79 -6.91
N VAL A 481 26.46 -7.90 -7.39
CA VAL A 481 26.21 -9.12 -6.62
C VAL A 481 27.43 -10.06 -6.61
N ALA A 482 28.20 -10.10 -7.70
CA ALA A 482 29.33 -11.01 -7.84
C ALA A 482 30.39 -10.92 -6.72
N PRO A 483 30.80 -9.71 -6.24
CA PRO A 483 31.72 -9.60 -5.12
C PRO A 483 31.13 -10.16 -3.81
N TYR A 484 29.85 -9.93 -3.57
CA TYR A 484 29.15 -10.44 -2.37
C TYR A 484 29.09 -11.96 -2.36
N GLN A 485 28.83 -12.58 -3.52
CA GLN A 485 28.85 -14.03 -3.66
C GLN A 485 30.23 -14.61 -3.30
N LYS A 486 31.29 -13.99 -3.80
CA LYS A 486 32.68 -14.44 -3.56
C LYS A 486 33.07 -14.31 -2.08
N ASN A 487 32.57 -13.29 -1.40
CA ASN A 487 32.94 -12.96 -0.02
C ASN A 487 32.03 -13.63 1.03
N GLY A 488 31.17 -14.57 0.63
CA GLY A 488 30.36 -15.38 1.55
C GLY A 488 29.09 -14.70 2.07
N VAL A 489 28.72 -13.53 1.53
CA VAL A 489 27.44 -12.86 1.82
C VAL A 489 26.30 -13.80 1.41
N LYS A 490 25.26 -13.89 2.24
CA LYS A 490 24.16 -14.85 2.06
C LYS A 490 22.90 -14.25 1.47
N ALA A 491 22.74 -12.93 1.56
CA ALA A 491 21.57 -12.26 1.01
C ALA A 491 21.87 -10.84 0.52
N VAL A 492 21.01 -10.34 -0.37
CA VAL A 492 21.06 -8.98 -0.89
C VAL A 492 19.70 -8.31 -0.77
N LEU A 493 19.66 -7.07 -0.30
CA LEU A 493 18.45 -6.25 -0.27
C LEU A 493 18.41 -5.30 -1.46
N VAL A 494 17.44 -5.51 -2.33
CA VAL A 494 17.25 -4.74 -3.57
C VAL A 494 15.91 -4.03 -3.51
N GLY A 495 15.93 -2.70 -3.69
CA GLY A 495 14.72 -1.88 -3.68
C GLY A 495 14.52 -1.13 -4.98
N GLU A 496 15.27 -0.04 -5.17
CA GLU A 496 15.05 0.89 -6.29
C GLU A 496 15.11 0.22 -7.67
N ALA A 497 16.10 -0.65 -7.92
CA ALA A 497 16.25 -1.33 -9.20
C ALA A 497 15.07 -2.29 -9.49
N LEU A 498 14.61 -3.03 -8.48
CA LEU A 498 13.43 -3.89 -8.57
C LEU A 498 12.14 -3.09 -8.77
N MET A 499 12.06 -1.91 -8.16
CA MET A 499 10.91 -1.01 -8.25
C MET A 499 10.75 -0.39 -9.64
N ARG A 500 11.87 -0.20 -10.37
CA ARG A 500 11.89 0.35 -11.74
C ARG A 500 11.81 -0.72 -12.83
N ALA A 501 11.94 -2.00 -12.47
CA ALA A 501 11.95 -3.10 -13.44
C ALA A 501 10.57 -3.25 -14.12
N GLN A 502 10.56 -3.30 -15.45
CA GLN A 502 9.34 -3.59 -16.23
C GLN A 502 8.84 -5.01 -15.96
N ASP A 503 9.77 -5.98 -15.98
CA ASP A 503 9.52 -7.38 -15.60
C ASP A 503 10.46 -7.78 -14.46
N VAL A 504 9.87 -8.05 -13.31
CA VAL A 504 10.57 -8.43 -12.09
C VAL A 504 11.29 -9.78 -12.25
N GLY A 505 10.65 -10.77 -12.88
CA GLY A 505 11.22 -12.10 -13.05
C GLY A 505 12.46 -12.06 -13.94
N VAL A 506 12.37 -11.36 -15.07
CA VAL A 506 13.52 -11.16 -15.97
C VAL A 506 14.66 -10.41 -15.27
N PHE A 507 14.33 -9.37 -14.50
CA PHE A 507 15.33 -8.63 -13.74
C PHE A 507 16.05 -9.52 -12.72
N VAL A 508 15.32 -10.29 -11.92
CA VAL A 508 15.90 -11.19 -10.91
C VAL A 508 16.75 -12.28 -11.55
N SER A 509 16.29 -12.87 -12.66
CA SER A 509 17.09 -13.87 -13.38
C SER A 509 18.42 -13.30 -13.87
N LYS A 510 18.38 -12.09 -14.45
CA LYS A 510 19.61 -11.38 -14.83
C LYS A 510 20.50 -11.13 -13.62
N LEU A 511 19.94 -10.59 -12.53
CA LEU A 511 20.66 -10.23 -11.29
C LEU A 511 21.52 -11.39 -10.75
N PHE A 512 21.03 -12.63 -10.80
CA PHE A 512 21.74 -13.82 -10.32
C PHE A 512 22.38 -14.67 -11.42
N GLY A 513 22.40 -14.21 -12.67
CA GLY A 513 22.97 -14.97 -13.79
C GLY A 513 22.25 -16.30 -14.06
N THR A 514 20.96 -16.39 -13.71
CA THR A 514 20.14 -17.58 -13.96
C THR A 514 19.36 -17.40 -15.26
N LYS A 515 19.00 -18.51 -15.92
CA LYS A 515 18.11 -18.43 -17.09
C LYS A 515 16.79 -17.78 -16.65
N PRO A 516 16.19 -16.88 -17.45
CA PRO A 516 14.81 -16.46 -17.25
C PRO A 516 13.94 -17.70 -17.30
N GLY A 517 13.56 -18.23 -16.14
CA GLY A 517 12.64 -19.34 -16.06
C GLY A 517 11.24 -18.78 -16.29
N PRO A 518 10.40 -19.38 -17.15
CA PRO A 518 8.98 -19.17 -17.00
C PRO A 518 8.60 -19.75 -15.63
N PHE A 519 8.44 -18.88 -14.62
CA PHE A 519 7.82 -19.28 -13.35
C PHE A 519 6.33 -19.64 -13.54
N ALA A 520 5.78 -19.36 -14.74
CA ALA A 520 4.51 -19.87 -15.21
C ALA A 520 4.70 -21.27 -15.80
N GLN A 521 4.17 -22.29 -15.13
CA GLN A 521 4.03 -23.61 -15.74
C GLN A 521 3.12 -23.52 -16.96
N THR A 522 3.55 -24.08 -18.10
CA THR A 522 2.65 -24.24 -19.25
C THR A 522 1.43 -25.05 -18.79
N PRO A 523 0.20 -24.56 -18.98
CA PRO A 523 -0.98 -25.26 -18.50
C PRO A 523 -1.10 -26.63 -19.19
N GLY A 524 -0.95 -27.73 -18.44
CA GLY A 524 -1.22 -29.09 -18.93
C GLY A 524 -2.70 -29.28 -19.29
N ALA A 525 -3.10 -30.44 -19.83
CA ALA A 525 -4.51 -30.71 -20.14
C ALA A 525 -5.42 -30.45 -18.92
N PRO A 526 -6.62 -29.86 -19.09
CA PRO A 526 -7.50 -29.55 -17.96
C PRO A 526 -7.89 -30.82 -17.19
N LEU A 527 -8.06 -30.67 -15.88
CA LEU A 527 -8.69 -31.68 -15.02
C LEU A 527 -10.08 -32.00 -15.55
N VAL A 528 -10.43 -33.27 -15.66
CA VAL A 528 -11.79 -33.68 -16.03
C VAL A 528 -12.50 -34.29 -14.84
N LYS A 529 -13.61 -33.67 -14.43
CA LYS A 529 -14.49 -34.17 -13.36
C LYS A 529 -15.81 -34.68 -13.94
N ILE A 530 -16.18 -35.91 -13.56
CA ILE A 530 -17.48 -36.51 -13.86
C ILE A 530 -18.32 -36.54 -12.57
N CYS A 531 -19.34 -35.70 -12.49
CA CYS A 531 -20.14 -35.46 -11.29
C CYS A 531 -21.50 -36.18 -11.32
N GLY A 532 -22.01 -36.55 -10.15
CA GLY A 532 -23.30 -37.25 -10.02
C GLY A 532 -23.23 -38.71 -10.44
N THR A 533 -22.07 -39.34 -10.21
CA THR A 533 -21.86 -40.75 -10.54
C THR A 533 -22.63 -41.67 -9.60
N ARG A 534 -23.32 -42.66 -10.16
CA ARG A 534 -24.29 -43.51 -9.45
C ARG A 534 -24.05 -45.02 -9.59
N SER A 535 -23.02 -45.44 -10.34
CA SER A 535 -22.71 -46.86 -10.54
C SER A 535 -21.22 -47.13 -10.75
N ALA A 536 -20.75 -48.31 -10.33
CA ALA A 536 -19.37 -48.73 -10.55
C ALA A 536 -18.98 -48.81 -12.04
N ALA A 537 -19.93 -49.14 -12.93
CA ALA A 537 -19.70 -49.19 -14.37
C ALA A 537 -19.35 -47.81 -14.95
N ALA A 538 -20.09 -46.77 -14.54
CA ALA A 538 -19.80 -45.39 -14.96
C ALA A 538 -18.46 -44.90 -14.41
N VAL A 539 -18.13 -45.24 -13.15
CA VAL A 539 -16.83 -44.95 -12.54
C VAL A 539 -15.69 -45.53 -13.37
N LYS A 540 -15.73 -46.83 -13.68
CA LYS A 540 -14.69 -47.51 -14.46
C LYS A 540 -14.53 -46.87 -15.84
N ALA A 541 -15.65 -46.65 -16.54
CA ALA A 541 -15.62 -46.02 -17.85
C ALA A 541 -15.02 -44.60 -17.82
N ALA A 542 -15.32 -43.83 -16.77
CA ALA A 542 -14.74 -42.49 -16.59
C ALA A 542 -13.23 -42.56 -16.32
N ILE A 543 -12.77 -43.43 -15.42
CA ILE A 543 -11.34 -43.59 -15.08
C ILE A 543 -10.54 -44.08 -16.29
N GLU A 544 -11.05 -45.09 -17.02
CA GLU A 544 -10.44 -45.60 -18.24
C GLU A 544 -10.41 -44.56 -19.37
N GLY A 545 -11.43 -43.70 -19.44
CA GLY A 545 -11.45 -42.54 -20.34
C GLY A 545 -10.46 -41.45 -19.95
N GLY A 546 -9.98 -41.46 -18.70
CA GLY A 546 -8.99 -40.53 -18.17
C GLY A 546 -9.52 -39.48 -17.22
N ALA A 547 -10.75 -39.59 -16.69
CA ALA A 547 -11.23 -38.67 -15.67
C ALA A 547 -10.25 -38.54 -14.49
N ASP A 548 -10.06 -37.32 -14.00
CA ASP A 548 -9.20 -37.03 -12.85
C ASP A 548 -9.98 -37.08 -11.55
N LEU A 549 -11.26 -36.67 -11.60
CA LEU A 549 -12.13 -36.54 -10.43
C LEU A 549 -13.48 -37.25 -10.68
N ILE A 550 -13.93 -38.05 -9.72
CA ILE A 550 -15.22 -38.74 -9.74
C ILE A 550 -16.09 -38.17 -8.62
N GLY A 551 -17.15 -37.45 -8.98
CA GLY A 551 -18.07 -36.82 -8.03
C GLY A 551 -19.27 -37.69 -7.69
N ILE A 552 -19.51 -37.90 -6.40
CA ILE A 552 -20.76 -38.45 -5.85
C ILE A 552 -21.54 -37.36 -5.11
N ILE A 553 -22.85 -37.31 -5.32
CA ILE A 553 -23.71 -36.32 -4.67
C ILE A 553 -24.21 -36.88 -3.35
N LEU A 554 -23.81 -36.22 -2.26
CA LEU A 554 -24.22 -36.52 -0.89
C LEU A 554 -25.16 -35.43 -0.34
N ALA A 555 -25.54 -34.45 -1.17
CA ALA A 555 -26.51 -33.40 -0.89
C ALA A 555 -27.93 -33.98 -0.75
N GLU A 556 -28.49 -34.01 0.46
CA GLU A 556 -29.82 -34.58 0.72
C GLU A 556 -30.92 -33.88 -0.12
N GLY A 557 -31.90 -34.67 -0.58
CA GLY A 557 -33.03 -34.14 -1.37
C GLY A 557 -32.71 -33.82 -2.84
N ARG A 558 -31.52 -34.16 -3.34
CA ARG A 558 -31.19 -34.01 -4.77
C ARG A 558 -31.48 -35.27 -5.57
N SER A 559 -31.89 -35.12 -6.84
CA SER A 559 -32.27 -36.24 -7.71
C SER A 559 -31.14 -37.23 -8.01
N ARG A 560 -29.88 -36.79 -7.89
CA ARG A 560 -28.68 -37.60 -8.13
C ARG A 560 -27.96 -38.03 -6.84
N THR A 561 -28.61 -37.86 -5.68
CA THR A 561 -28.05 -38.30 -4.39
C THR A 561 -27.87 -39.81 -4.37
N VAL A 562 -26.73 -40.29 -3.89
CA VAL A 562 -26.46 -41.73 -3.74
C VAL A 562 -26.77 -42.21 -2.33
N SER A 563 -27.19 -43.46 -2.19
CA SER A 563 -27.29 -44.10 -0.87
C SER A 563 -25.89 -44.34 -0.29
N THR A 564 -25.81 -44.63 1.01
CA THR A 564 -24.54 -44.98 1.66
C THR A 564 -23.90 -46.21 1.01
N GLU A 565 -24.70 -47.23 0.68
CA GLU A 565 -24.24 -48.48 0.08
C GLU A 565 -23.62 -48.22 -1.30
N THR A 566 -24.32 -47.47 -2.15
CA THR A 566 -23.82 -47.05 -3.46
C THR A 566 -22.56 -46.19 -3.34
N ALA A 567 -22.51 -45.26 -2.38
CA ALA A 567 -21.35 -44.43 -2.14
C ALA A 567 -20.10 -45.25 -1.74
N LEU A 568 -20.26 -46.27 -0.89
CA LEU A 568 -19.19 -47.19 -0.50
C LEU A 568 -18.72 -48.05 -1.68
N GLU A 569 -19.63 -48.55 -2.51
CA GLU A 569 -19.30 -49.30 -3.72
C GLU A 569 -18.49 -48.44 -4.71
N ILE A 570 -18.93 -47.19 -4.93
CA ILE A 570 -18.22 -46.23 -5.78
C ILE A 570 -16.83 -45.94 -5.20
N SER A 571 -16.74 -45.69 -3.88
CA SER A 571 -15.45 -45.44 -3.23
C SER A 571 -14.48 -46.60 -3.45
N LYS A 572 -14.91 -47.83 -3.16
CA LYS A 572 -14.11 -49.03 -3.42
C LYS A 572 -13.69 -49.13 -4.88
N THR A 573 -14.58 -48.81 -5.81
CA THR A 573 -14.30 -48.87 -7.26
C THR A 573 -13.28 -47.82 -7.67
N VAL A 574 -13.38 -46.58 -7.19
CA VAL A 574 -12.40 -45.51 -7.49
C VAL A 574 -11.02 -45.87 -6.97
N LYS A 575 -10.93 -46.41 -5.75
CA LYS A 575 -9.64 -46.73 -5.12
C LYS A 575 -8.96 -47.96 -5.73
N SER A 576 -9.74 -48.91 -6.28
CA SER A 576 -9.22 -50.16 -6.86
C SER A 576 -9.01 -50.12 -8.38
N THR A 577 -9.55 -49.12 -9.08
CA THR A 577 -9.43 -49.01 -10.54
C THR A 577 -8.20 -48.18 -10.90
N PRO A 578 -7.13 -48.78 -11.45
CA PRO A 578 -5.95 -48.03 -11.85
C PRO A 578 -6.21 -47.20 -13.11
N ARG A 579 -5.49 -46.08 -13.24
CA ARG A 579 -5.44 -45.30 -14.48
C ARG A 579 -4.71 -46.11 -15.56
N PRO A 580 -5.18 -46.13 -16.82
CA PRO A 580 -4.47 -46.77 -17.92
C PRO A 580 -3.03 -46.27 -18.04
N SER A 581 -2.08 -47.17 -18.33
CA SER A 581 -0.65 -46.84 -18.42
C SER A 581 -0.34 -45.71 -19.41
N SER A 582 -1.06 -45.66 -20.53
CA SER A 582 -0.98 -44.61 -21.55
C SER A 582 -1.46 -43.23 -21.08
N LEU A 583 -2.22 -43.18 -19.98
CA LEU A 583 -2.79 -41.96 -19.42
C LEU A 583 -2.15 -41.56 -18.09
N LYS A 584 -1.22 -42.36 -17.56
CA LYS A 584 -0.47 -42.03 -16.35
C LYS A 584 0.24 -40.69 -16.56
N THR A 585 -0.09 -39.72 -15.72
CA THR A 585 0.61 -38.45 -15.70
C THR A 585 1.87 -38.63 -14.87
N GLN A 586 2.99 -38.05 -15.31
CA GLN A 586 4.12 -37.92 -14.39
C GLN A 586 3.65 -37.19 -13.13
N PRO A 587 4.16 -37.55 -11.94
CA PRO A 587 3.97 -36.72 -10.76
C PRO A 587 4.32 -35.29 -11.13
N PRO A 588 3.58 -34.27 -10.66
CA PRO A 588 4.01 -32.90 -10.88
C PRO A 588 5.47 -32.81 -10.46
N ALA A 589 6.34 -32.31 -11.35
CA ALA A 589 7.68 -31.97 -10.97
C ALA A 589 7.51 -30.93 -9.86
N TYR A 590 7.71 -31.32 -8.60
CA TYR A 590 7.86 -30.36 -7.53
C TYR A 590 9.01 -29.49 -8.00
N GLY A 591 8.70 -28.24 -8.38
CA GLY A 591 9.73 -27.28 -8.78
C GLY A 591 10.78 -27.17 -7.68
N ASP A 592 11.83 -26.39 -7.91
CA ASP A 592 12.82 -26.11 -6.86
C ASP A 592 12.11 -25.90 -5.52
N ALA A 593 12.40 -26.77 -4.54
CA ALA A 593 11.66 -26.90 -3.29
C ALA A 593 11.64 -25.60 -2.48
N PHE A 594 12.43 -24.62 -2.88
CA PHE A 594 12.60 -23.32 -2.25
C PHE A 594 11.92 -22.15 -2.98
N LEU A 595 11.32 -22.38 -4.16
CA LEU A 595 10.58 -21.35 -4.90
C LEU A 595 9.13 -21.26 -4.37
N ALA A 596 8.63 -20.03 -4.23
CA ALA A 596 7.20 -19.82 -4.03
C ALA A 596 6.45 -20.10 -5.35
N SER A 597 5.28 -20.73 -5.24
CA SER A 597 4.43 -21.04 -6.40
C SER A 597 3.07 -20.36 -6.29
N ASN A 598 2.44 -20.14 -7.44
CA ASN A 598 1.08 -19.64 -7.45
C ASN A 598 0.17 -20.61 -6.68
N TYR A 599 -0.59 -20.09 -5.72
CA TYR A 599 -1.43 -20.90 -4.84
C TYR A 599 -2.37 -21.85 -5.60
N PHE A 600 -3.11 -21.35 -6.58
CA PHE A 600 -4.09 -22.17 -7.29
C PHE A 600 -3.43 -23.14 -8.28
N ASP A 601 -2.26 -22.82 -8.82
CA ASP A 601 -1.47 -23.79 -9.58
C ASP A 601 -0.98 -24.93 -8.68
N HIS A 602 -0.48 -24.61 -7.48
CA HIS A 602 -0.03 -25.60 -6.50
C HIS A 602 -1.16 -26.53 -6.06
N THR A 603 -2.31 -25.97 -5.66
CA THR A 603 -3.47 -26.76 -5.21
C THR A 603 -4.15 -27.53 -6.35
N THR A 604 -4.03 -27.08 -7.60
CA THR A 604 -4.42 -27.89 -8.77
C THR A 604 -3.60 -29.18 -8.83
N GLY A 605 -2.32 -29.14 -8.46
CA GLY A 605 -1.46 -30.31 -8.36
C GLY A 605 -1.96 -31.35 -7.34
N LEU A 606 -2.53 -30.89 -6.21
CA LEU A 606 -3.12 -31.77 -5.18
C LEU A 606 -4.38 -32.50 -5.67
N LEU A 607 -5.01 -32.00 -6.74
CA LEU A 607 -6.19 -32.59 -7.38
C LEU A 607 -5.81 -33.54 -8.54
N ARG A 608 -4.52 -33.88 -8.67
CA ARG A 608 -4.01 -34.87 -9.62
C ARG A 608 -3.38 -36.03 -8.87
N ASN A 609 -3.74 -37.25 -9.26
CA ASN A 609 -3.07 -38.45 -8.81
C ASN A 609 -2.57 -39.24 -10.05
N PRO A 610 -1.29 -39.67 -10.06
CA PRO A 610 -0.70 -40.31 -11.22
C PRO A 610 -1.29 -41.70 -11.52
N ASP A 611 -1.80 -42.39 -10.50
CA ASP A 611 -2.15 -43.80 -10.58
C ASP A 611 -3.66 -44.08 -10.57
N ARG A 612 -4.49 -43.14 -10.11
CA ARG A 612 -5.96 -43.30 -10.06
C ARG A 612 -6.69 -41.95 -10.13
N ALA A 613 -8.01 -41.99 -10.32
CA ALA A 613 -8.85 -40.82 -10.10
C ALA A 613 -9.06 -40.56 -8.59
N LEU A 614 -9.42 -39.33 -8.25
CA LEU A 614 -9.80 -38.93 -6.89
C LEU A 614 -11.32 -38.95 -6.71
N LEU A 615 -11.78 -39.44 -5.56
CA LEU A 615 -13.18 -39.44 -5.18
C LEU A 615 -13.57 -38.09 -4.55
N VAL A 616 -14.60 -37.46 -5.09
CA VAL A 616 -15.13 -36.17 -4.63
C VAL A 616 -16.52 -36.36 -4.03
N GLY A 617 -16.71 -36.00 -2.75
CA GLY A 617 -18.05 -35.92 -2.15
C GLY A 617 -18.62 -34.51 -2.31
N VAL A 618 -19.81 -34.40 -2.91
CA VAL A 618 -20.50 -33.11 -3.13
C VAL A 618 -21.56 -32.89 -2.06
N PHE A 619 -21.40 -31.81 -1.30
CA PHE A 619 -22.30 -31.38 -0.22
C PHE A 619 -22.94 -30.03 -0.55
N GLN A 620 -24.09 -29.77 0.04
CA GLN A 620 -24.81 -28.52 -0.08
C GLN A 620 -25.53 -28.22 1.23
N ASN A 621 -24.94 -27.31 2.01
CA ASN A 621 -25.49 -26.78 3.27
C ASN A 621 -25.69 -27.81 4.39
N GLN A 622 -25.04 -28.97 4.33
CA GLN A 622 -25.03 -29.88 5.48
C GLN A 622 -24.10 -29.38 6.60
N PRO A 623 -24.36 -29.79 7.86
CA PRO A 623 -23.48 -29.46 8.98
C PRO A 623 -22.04 -29.95 8.75
N LEU A 624 -21.06 -29.15 9.17
CA LEU A 624 -19.64 -29.51 9.06
C LEU A 624 -19.33 -30.88 9.68
N SER A 625 -19.96 -31.22 10.81
CA SER A 625 -19.81 -32.53 11.47
C SER A 625 -20.25 -33.69 10.59
N TYR A 626 -21.34 -33.53 9.83
CA TYR A 626 -21.80 -34.52 8.87
C TYR A 626 -20.80 -34.67 7.72
N ILE A 627 -20.29 -33.56 7.19
CA ILE A 627 -19.31 -33.56 6.09
C ILE A 627 -18.04 -34.32 6.50
N VAL A 628 -17.51 -34.06 7.70
CA VAL A 628 -16.34 -34.75 8.25
C VAL A 628 -16.62 -36.24 8.45
N ALA A 629 -17.79 -36.60 8.99
CA ALA A 629 -18.17 -38.01 9.18
C ALA A 629 -18.25 -38.77 7.85
N GLN A 630 -18.82 -38.14 6.80
CA GLN A 630 -18.87 -38.75 5.47
C GLN A 630 -17.50 -38.84 4.81
N GLN A 631 -16.62 -37.85 5.01
CA GLN A 631 -15.24 -37.90 4.53
C GLN A 631 -14.51 -39.14 5.06
N GLN A 632 -14.60 -39.39 6.37
CA GLN A 632 -13.97 -40.55 7.01
C GLN A 632 -14.62 -41.87 6.58
N LYS A 633 -15.96 -41.93 6.58
CA LYS A 633 -16.73 -43.13 6.26
C LYS A 633 -16.50 -43.62 4.83
N LEU A 634 -16.40 -42.69 3.88
CA LEU A 634 -16.31 -42.99 2.45
C LEU A 634 -14.87 -42.88 1.92
N ASP A 635 -13.91 -42.52 2.77
CA ASP A 635 -12.51 -42.24 2.39
C ASP A 635 -12.43 -41.25 1.20
N LEU A 636 -13.18 -40.14 1.32
CA LEU A 636 -13.21 -39.11 0.28
C LEU A 636 -11.82 -38.46 0.15
N ASP A 637 -11.33 -38.34 -1.09
CA ASP A 637 -10.05 -37.68 -1.39
C ASP A 637 -10.21 -36.15 -1.48
N VAL A 638 -11.40 -35.68 -1.84
CA VAL A 638 -11.72 -34.27 -2.06
C VAL A 638 -13.15 -34.01 -1.59
N ILE A 639 -13.39 -32.83 -1.01
CA ILE A 639 -14.73 -32.36 -0.67
C ILE A 639 -15.12 -31.24 -1.63
N GLN A 640 -16.34 -31.28 -2.15
CA GLN A 640 -16.93 -30.17 -2.89
C GLN A 640 -18.07 -29.56 -2.07
N LEU A 641 -17.90 -28.29 -1.67
CA LEU A 641 -18.93 -27.48 -1.02
C LEU A 641 -19.70 -26.70 -2.11
N HIS A 642 -20.97 -27.02 -2.28
CA HIS A 642 -21.78 -26.58 -3.42
C HIS A 642 -22.95 -25.67 -3.02
N GLY A 643 -23.07 -25.32 -1.74
CA GLY A 643 -24.08 -24.43 -1.20
C GLY A 643 -23.54 -23.05 -0.81
N SER A 644 -24.16 -22.48 0.22
CA SER A 644 -23.79 -21.23 0.87
C SER A 644 -22.93 -21.46 2.11
N GLU A 645 -22.15 -22.55 2.13
CA GLU A 645 -21.23 -22.82 3.24
C GLU A 645 -20.20 -21.68 3.37
N PRO A 646 -19.84 -21.27 4.59
CA PRO A 646 -18.86 -20.21 4.82
C PRO A 646 -17.51 -20.50 4.14
N VAL A 647 -16.85 -19.46 3.64
CA VAL A 647 -15.61 -19.60 2.85
C VAL A 647 -14.44 -20.09 3.69
N GLU A 648 -14.51 -19.99 5.01
CA GLU A 648 -13.49 -20.43 5.95
C GLU A 648 -13.55 -21.92 6.30
N TRP A 649 -14.72 -22.56 6.17
CA TRP A 649 -14.90 -24.00 6.45
C TRP A 649 -13.93 -24.92 5.72
N PRO A 650 -13.60 -24.69 4.43
CA PRO A 650 -12.56 -25.44 3.73
C PRO A 650 -11.26 -25.64 4.50
N SER A 651 -10.82 -24.67 5.31
CA SER A 651 -9.59 -24.76 6.10
C SER A 651 -9.66 -25.74 7.29
N LEU A 652 -10.87 -26.18 7.67
CA LEU A 652 -11.13 -27.12 8.75
C LEU A 652 -11.24 -28.57 8.26
N LEU A 653 -11.25 -28.78 6.95
CA LEU A 653 -11.44 -30.09 6.34
C LEU A 653 -10.08 -30.77 6.08
N PRO A 654 -9.94 -32.08 6.34
CA PRO A 654 -8.65 -32.77 6.29
C PRO A 654 -8.16 -33.12 4.88
N VAL A 655 -8.91 -32.70 3.85
CA VAL A 655 -8.67 -33.02 2.44
C VAL A 655 -8.87 -31.78 1.57
N PRO A 656 -8.29 -31.71 0.36
CA PRO A 656 -8.53 -30.61 -0.56
C PRO A 656 -10.02 -30.31 -0.78
N VAL A 657 -10.34 -29.03 -0.91
CA VAL A 657 -11.73 -28.56 -1.02
C VAL A 657 -11.95 -27.77 -2.28
N ILE A 658 -12.93 -28.18 -3.07
CA ILE A 658 -13.47 -27.42 -4.19
C ILE A 658 -14.69 -26.65 -3.67
N LYS A 659 -14.71 -25.32 -3.83
CA LYS A 659 -15.87 -24.50 -3.42
C LYS A 659 -16.58 -23.98 -4.66
N LYS A 660 -17.89 -24.20 -4.75
CA LYS A 660 -18.72 -23.60 -5.81
C LYS A 660 -18.90 -22.12 -5.54
N PHE A 661 -18.84 -21.34 -6.62
CA PHE A 661 -19.18 -19.93 -6.70
C PHE A 661 -20.00 -19.65 -7.96
N SER A 662 -20.93 -18.69 -7.87
CA SER A 662 -21.41 -17.93 -9.03
C SER A 662 -20.38 -16.84 -9.37
N PRO A 663 -20.31 -16.33 -10.61
CA PRO A 663 -19.34 -15.29 -10.98
C PRO A 663 -19.42 -13.99 -10.15
N SER A 664 -20.57 -13.72 -9.54
CA SER A 664 -20.82 -12.58 -8.65
C SER A 664 -20.45 -12.82 -7.19
N ASP A 665 -20.19 -14.07 -6.79
CA ASP A 665 -19.94 -14.40 -5.39
C ASP A 665 -18.60 -13.82 -4.92
N LEU A 666 -18.58 -13.39 -3.66
CA LEU A 666 -17.37 -12.89 -3.03
C LEU A 666 -16.47 -14.06 -2.59
N GLY A 667 -15.15 -13.81 -2.50
CA GLY A 667 -14.20 -14.80 -1.99
C GLY A 667 -13.63 -15.79 -3.01
N ILE A 668 -14.05 -15.74 -4.29
CA ILE A 668 -13.54 -16.64 -5.37
C ILE A 668 -12.00 -16.66 -5.42
N SER A 669 -11.37 -15.49 -5.28
CA SER A 669 -9.91 -15.32 -5.36
C SER A 669 -9.18 -15.45 -4.02
N ARG A 670 -9.90 -15.74 -2.94
CA ARG A 670 -9.31 -15.87 -1.60
C ARG A 670 -8.49 -17.16 -1.54
N ARG A 671 -7.20 -17.01 -1.22
CA ARG A 671 -6.24 -18.11 -1.12
C ARG A 671 -6.18 -18.60 0.32
N GLY A 672 -5.71 -19.83 0.51
CA GLY A 672 -5.55 -20.45 1.82
C GLY A 672 -6.83 -21.07 2.39
N TYR A 673 -8.00 -20.79 1.83
CA TYR A 673 -9.24 -21.44 2.25
C TYR A 673 -9.61 -22.63 1.37
N HIS A 674 -9.93 -22.42 0.09
CA HIS A 674 -10.28 -23.51 -0.84
C HIS A 674 -9.16 -23.82 -1.82
N SER A 675 -9.05 -25.09 -2.21
CA SER A 675 -8.05 -25.56 -3.17
C SER A 675 -8.33 -25.04 -4.57
N LEU A 676 -9.57 -25.12 -5.05
CA LEU A 676 -9.97 -24.51 -6.32
C LEU A 676 -11.42 -24.00 -6.26
N PRO A 677 -11.70 -22.81 -6.81
CA PRO A 677 -13.07 -22.37 -7.03
C PRO A 677 -13.64 -23.06 -8.27
N LEU A 678 -14.88 -23.53 -8.15
CA LEU A 678 -15.68 -24.06 -9.24
C LEU A 678 -16.74 -23.02 -9.61
N LEU A 679 -16.73 -22.52 -10.84
CA LEU A 679 -17.77 -21.62 -11.33
C LEU A 679 -18.93 -22.43 -11.92
N ASP A 680 -20.14 -22.19 -11.43
CA ASP A 680 -21.37 -22.80 -11.92
C ASP A 680 -22.53 -21.79 -11.90
N SER A 681 -23.48 -21.93 -12.81
CA SER A 681 -24.60 -21.01 -13.06
C SER A 681 -25.69 -21.04 -11.98
N GLY A 682 -25.78 -22.10 -11.16
CA GLY A 682 -26.83 -22.20 -10.16
C GLY A 682 -26.84 -23.52 -9.39
N ALA A 683 -27.97 -23.85 -8.75
CA ALA A 683 -28.14 -25.13 -8.06
C ALA A 683 -28.04 -26.26 -9.09
N GLY A 684 -26.90 -26.98 -9.11
CA GLY A 684 -26.50 -27.88 -10.18
C GLY A 684 -27.60 -28.78 -10.74
N GLY A 685 -27.54 -29.04 -12.05
CA GLY A 685 -28.43 -29.98 -12.75
C GLY A 685 -29.52 -29.35 -13.63
N THR A 686 -29.56 -28.02 -13.80
CA THR A 686 -30.49 -27.30 -14.70
C THR A 686 -30.04 -27.30 -16.17
N GLY A 687 -28.74 -27.54 -16.44
CA GLY A 687 -28.17 -27.49 -17.79
C GLY A 687 -27.89 -26.07 -18.30
N GLU A 688 -28.13 -25.04 -17.48
CA GLU A 688 -27.89 -23.65 -17.85
C GLU A 688 -26.40 -23.33 -17.92
N ARG A 689 -26.01 -22.58 -18.95
CA ARG A 689 -24.62 -22.16 -19.18
C ARG A 689 -24.30 -20.86 -18.47
N LEU A 690 -23.06 -20.75 -17.99
CA LEU A 690 -22.51 -19.49 -17.52
C LEU A 690 -22.30 -18.50 -18.67
N ALA A 691 -22.60 -17.22 -18.41
CA ALA A 691 -22.26 -16.15 -19.34
C ALA A 691 -20.72 -15.99 -19.39
N LEU A 692 -20.12 -16.25 -20.56
CA LEU A 692 -18.67 -16.24 -20.74
C LEU A 692 -18.03 -14.89 -20.38
N GLU A 693 -18.72 -13.77 -20.61
CA GLU A 693 -18.22 -12.45 -20.22
C GLU A 693 -18.06 -12.30 -18.71
N GLN A 694 -18.95 -12.92 -17.91
CA GLN A 694 -18.81 -12.91 -16.46
C GLN A 694 -17.62 -13.78 -16.02
N VAL A 695 -17.42 -14.93 -16.67
CA VAL A 695 -16.25 -15.81 -16.42
C VAL A 695 -14.95 -15.07 -16.75
N ARG A 696 -14.86 -14.43 -17.93
CA ARG A 696 -13.72 -13.58 -18.30
C ARG A 696 -13.49 -12.46 -17.29
N GLY A 697 -14.57 -11.83 -16.81
CA GLY A 697 -14.51 -10.79 -15.79
C GLY A 697 -13.91 -11.26 -14.46
N VAL A 698 -14.16 -12.50 -14.05
CA VAL A 698 -13.51 -13.11 -12.87
C VAL A 698 -12.02 -13.37 -13.14
N LEU A 699 -11.68 -13.95 -14.29
CA LEU A 699 -10.33 -14.38 -14.62
C LEU A 699 -9.36 -13.21 -14.89
N LYS A 700 -9.86 -12.09 -15.43
CA LYS A 700 -9.06 -10.87 -15.70
C LYS A 700 -8.60 -10.13 -14.44
N LYS A 701 -9.34 -10.24 -13.32
CA LYS A 701 -9.07 -9.48 -12.08
C LYS A 701 -7.77 -9.89 -11.39
N ASP A 702 -7.40 -11.17 -11.48
CA ASP A 702 -6.22 -11.73 -10.82
C ASP A 702 -5.48 -12.65 -11.80
N PRO A 703 -4.26 -12.29 -12.24
CA PRO A 703 -3.44 -13.14 -13.12
C PRO A 703 -3.20 -14.53 -12.55
N GLY A 704 -3.21 -14.65 -11.23
CA GLY A 704 -3.02 -15.89 -10.52
C GLY A 704 -4.29 -16.70 -10.27
N GLN A 705 -5.46 -16.27 -10.73
CA GLN A 705 -6.70 -17.02 -10.59
C GLN A 705 -6.67 -18.29 -11.44
N ARG A 706 -7.15 -19.41 -10.88
CA ARG A 706 -7.54 -20.61 -11.63
C ARG A 706 -8.94 -21.04 -11.22
N ILE A 707 -9.66 -21.69 -12.13
CA ILE A 707 -11.03 -22.19 -11.86
C ILE A 707 -11.24 -23.59 -12.43
N ILE A 708 -12.22 -24.29 -11.86
CA ILE A 708 -12.94 -25.37 -12.55
C ILE A 708 -14.20 -24.74 -13.18
N LEU A 709 -14.44 -24.99 -14.46
CA LEU A 709 -15.64 -24.53 -15.15
C LEU A 709 -16.71 -25.62 -15.16
N ALA A 710 -17.90 -25.29 -14.70
CA ALA A 710 -19.07 -26.16 -14.69
C ALA A 710 -20.30 -25.44 -15.30
N GLY A 711 -21.42 -26.15 -15.40
CA GLY A 711 -22.70 -25.60 -15.85
C GLY A 711 -22.94 -25.73 -17.36
N GLY A 712 -23.85 -26.62 -17.75
CA GLY A 712 -24.30 -26.77 -19.15
C GLY A 712 -23.24 -27.32 -20.13
N LEU A 713 -22.18 -27.93 -19.64
CA LEU A 713 -21.12 -28.53 -20.45
C LEU A 713 -21.50 -29.93 -20.96
N ASP A 714 -21.08 -30.26 -22.18
CA ASP A 714 -21.22 -31.58 -22.81
C ASP A 714 -20.06 -31.84 -23.80
N ASP A 715 -20.05 -33.02 -24.42
CA ASP A 715 -19.01 -33.46 -25.35
C ASP A 715 -18.94 -32.63 -26.64
N LYS A 716 -20.03 -31.95 -26.99
CA LYS A 716 -20.16 -31.14 -28.21
C LYS A 716 -19.72 -29.69 -27.99
N ASN A 717 -19.83 -29.17 -26.77
CA ASN A 717 -19.68 -27.75 -26.50
C ASN A 717 -18.43 -27.37 -25.67
N VAL A 718 -17.84 -28.32 -24.92
CA VAL A 718 -16.75 -28.02 -23.97
C VAL A 718 -15.55 -27.36 -24.65
N THR A 719 -15.22 -27.82 -25.86
CA THR A 719 -14.11 -27.28 -26.66
C THR A 719 -14.37 -25.83 -27.08
N ASP A 720 -15.57 -25.55 -27.57
CA ASP A 720 -15.92 -24.22 -28.07
C ASP A 720 -16.04 -23.21 -26.93
N VAL A 721 -16.59 -23.62 -25.78
CA VAL A 721 -16.68 -22.79 -24.58
C VAL A 721 -15.30 -22.36 -24.10
N LEU A 722 -14.35 -23.28 -24.01
CA LEU A 722 -12.99 -22.99 -23.56
C LEU A 722 -12.22 -22.13 -24.58
N ARG A 723 -12.35 -22.39 -25.89
CA ARG A 723 -11.76 -21.54 -26.95
C ARG A 723 -12.36 -20.14 -26.94
N ALA A 724 -13.67 -20.02 -26.70
CA ALA A 724 -14.35 -18.74 -26.59
C ALA A 724 -13.91 -17.93 -25.36
N LEU A 725 -13.09 -18.45 -24.44
CA LEU A 725 -12.49 -17.64 -23.37
C LEU A 725 -11.19 -16.93 -23.82
N GLY A 726 -10.64 -17.24 -24.99
CA GLY A 726 -9.38 -16.67 -25.48
C GLY A 726 -8.21 -17.01 -24.55
N GLU A 727 -7.31 -16.05 -24.33
CA GLU A 727 -6.15 -16.22 -23.44
C GLU A 727 -6.54 -16.61 -22.00
N GLU A 728 -7.70 -16.14 -21.52
CA GLU A 728 -8.22 -16.47 -20.19
C GLU A 728 -8.58 -17.96 -20.06
N GLY A 729 -8.83 -18.66 -21.17
CA GLY A 729 -9.06 -20.11 -21.19
C GLY A 729 -7.89 -20.91 -20.60
N ASN A 730 -6.67 -20.35 -20.59
CA ASN A 730 -5.51 -20.95 -19.94
C ASN A 730 -5.64 -21.03 -18.40
N LYS A 731 -6.48 -20.17 -17.81
CA LYS A 731 -6.76 -20.15 -16.37
C LYS A 731 -7.88 -21.12 -15.96
N VAL A 732 -8.57 -21.73 -16.93
CA VAL A 732 -9.47 -22.86 -16.68
C VAL A 732 -8.61 -24.12 -16.57
N VAL A 733 -8.43 -24.59 -15.34
CA VAL A 733 -7.57 -25.75 -15.03
C VAL A 733 -8.35 -27.03 -14.90
N GLY A 734 -9.68 -26.96 -14.90
CA GLY A 734 -10.55 -28.12 -14.93
C GLY A 734 -11.92 -27.83 -15.51
N VAL A 735 -12.61 -28.87 -15.94
CA VAL A 735 -14.01 -28.86 -16.35
C VAL A 735 -14.80 -29.91 -15.58
N ASP A 736 -16.04 -29.59 -15.24
CA ASP A 736 -16.95 -30.47 -14.52
C ASP A 736 -18.23 -30.67 -15.34
N VAL A 737 -18.64 -31.93 -15.50
CA VAL A 737 -19.89 -32.29 -16.18
C VAL A 737 -20.76 -33.17 -15.29
N SER A 738 -22.07 -32.97 -15.36
CA SER A 738 -23.07 -33.84 -14.73
C SER A 738 -24.14 -34.25 -15.74
N SER A 739 -25.19 -33.46 -15.94
CA SER A 739 -26.30 -33.81 -16.84
C SER A 739 -25.91 -33.92 -18.32
N GLY A 740 -24.86 -33.25 -18.78
CA GLY A 740 -24.41 -33.28 -20.17
C GLY A 740 -23.91 -34.65 -20.66
N VAL A 741 -23.60 -35.57 -19.74
CA VAL A 741 -23.22 -36.96 -20.05
C VAL A 741 -24.32 -37.96 -19.72
N GLU A 742 -25.56 -37.50 -19.56
CA GLU A 742 -26.72 -38.36 -19.31
C GLU A 742 -27.59 -38.52 -20.56
N THR A 743 -28.30 -39.64 -20.63
CA THR A 743 -29.38 -39.94 -21.57
C THR A 743 -30.55 -40.45 -20.74
N ASP A 744 -31.73 -39.83 -20.88
CA ASP A 744 -32.94 -40.16 -20.10
C ASP A 744 -32.71 -40.18 -18.57
N GLY A 745 -31.86 -39.26 -18.07
CA GLY A 745 -31.56 -39.14 -16.64
C GLY A 745 -30.61 -40.21 -16.08
N ALA A 746 -30.07 -41.09 -16.91
CA ALA A 746 -29.04 -42.07 -16.57
C ALA A 746 -27.70 -41.71 -17.22
N GLN A 747 -26.58 -42.04 -16.56
CA GLN A 747 -25.24 -41.80 -17.12
C GLN A 747 -25.01 -42.62 -18.39
N ASP A 748 -24.59 -41.97 -19.46
CA ASP A 748 -24.28 -42.57 -20.75
C ASP A 748 -22.77 -42.73 -20.92
N ILE A 749 -22.31 -43.98 -20.94
CA ILE A 749 -20.88 -44.33 -21.04
C ILE A 749 -20.22 -43.75 -22.30
N LYS A 750 -20.94 -43.68 -23.43
CA LYS A 750 -20.39 -43.13 -24.68
C LYS A 750 -20.18 -41.62 -24.54
N LYS A 751 -21.15 -40.90 -23.96
CA LYS A 751 -21.03 -39.46 -23.70
C LYS A 751 -19.95 -39.13 -22.69
N ILE A 752 -19.80 -39.94 -21.62
CA ILE A 752 -18.70 -39.80 -20.65
C ILE A 752 -17.36 -39.85 -21.37
N LYS A 753 -17.12 -40.90 -22.19
CA LYS A 753 -15.87 -41.05 -22.93
C LYS A 753 -15.65 -39.90 -23.92
N ALA A 754 -16.68 -39.52 -24.68
CA ALA A 754 -16.63 -38.42 -25.64
C ALA A 754 -16.27 -37.08 -24.97
N PHE A 755 -16.90 -36.77 -23.82
CA PHE A 755 -16.61 -35.56 -23.06
C PHE A 755 -15.16 -35.51 -22.57
N ILE A 756 -14.67 -36.61 -22.00
CA ILE A 756 -13.29 -36.67 -21.49
C ILE A 756 -12.30 -36.48 -22.65
N THR A 757 -12.53 -37.14 -23.79
CA THR A 757 -11.70 -36.96 -24.99
C THR A 757 -11.71 -35.51 -25.48
N ALA A 758 -12.89 -34.89 -25.60
CA ALA A 758 -13.02 -33.50 -26.04
C ALA A 758 -12.27 -32.54 -25.12
N ALA A 759 -12.48 -32.65 -23.81
CA ALA A 759 -11.85 -31.78 -22.81
C ALA A 759 -10.32 -31.93 -22.77
N LYS A 760 -9.80 -33.16 -22.86
CA LYS A 760 -8.35 -33.40 -22.79
C LYS A 760 -7.59 -33.00 -24.05
N ASN A 761 -8.22 -33.09 -25.21
CA ASN A 761 -7.57 -32.79 -26.48
C ASN A 761 -7.45 -31.29 -26.78
N ILE A 762 -8.09 -30.42 -26.01
CA ILE A 762 -8.20 -29.01 -26.36
C ILE A 762 -6.86 -28.28 -26.49
N ARG A 763 -5.87 -28.63 -25.65
CA ARG A 763 -4.53 -28.01 -25.65
C ARG A 763 -3.53 -28.69 -26.60
N ASN A 764 -3.91 -29.76 -27.30
CA ASN A 764 -3.11 -30.39 -28.35
C ASN A 764 -3.30 -29.75 -29.73
N THR A 765 -4.26 -28.81 -29.84
CA THR A 765 -4.47 -27.95 -31.01
C THR A 765 -4.17 -26.54 -30.56
N THR A 766 -3.19 -25.91 -31.20
CA THR A 766 -2.65 -24.58 -30.89
C THR A 766 -3.77 -23.59 -30.57
N LEU A 767 -3.78 -23.06 -29.34
CA LEU A 767 -4.58 -21.90 -28.93
C LEU A 767 -3.89 -20.60 -29.36
#